data_AF-A0A6L5QBZ8-F1
#
_entry.id   AF-A0A6L5QBZ8-F1
#
_cell.length_a   1.000
_cell.length_b   1.000
_cell.length_c   1.000
_cell.angle_alpha   90.00
_cell.angle_beta   90.00
_cell.angle_gamma   90.00
#
_symmetry.space_group_name_H-M   'P 1'
#
loop_
_entity.id
_entity.type
_entity.pdbx_description
1 polymer ?
#
loop_
_entity_poly.entity_id
_entity_poly.type
_entity_poly.pdbx_seq_one_letter_code
_entity_poly.pdbx_strand_id
1 'polypeptide(L)'
;MNFIKRFAGWMFLLLWLASPAWATTVSYQSSHLGGTQWRYDYTVLNDTLAAPIDEFSVFFAPGLYANLQDASSAPGWDVLMIQPDPAIPGDGYLDALALAAGIAPGAAAGGFAVVFDYFGAGAPPAQAFTVWDPLTFAVIDSGVVTAAAVLPLASTAWLLLAGLLPLAWRYRKTGCTLLLAGALAACGADRDEQPSAQVSKLQASTIVSGSTAAAASQFEVIALEKTGEQRVDRSTYDYTYRVSIRNNGSESASNINATLTAAPAGTTIVSGTVTAAAIGAGASVTADGQIVLRIDRTIAFTPDALAWNITADSAIALEEARPAEVYVLPLADLGFPQGADSVSASGAISEALLKDGTLRFATPGDTGVNQYAQFLISQGGVATKFSLLIRTQLPTDVEVFSDDPDAGAPPLTVSGLGPHNTLQAGSLSFRLPGAAGLDLQDDSGGLVLGPNNFALSLKPYWTYNGADGSFTISAAAMGQLLASLPNGRLDISLNYVSKDGGFAQVYNLIALKAGATLNGKLVNSLGAAVTGLAGRKVLLRGYNSQLRRDATVDASGNFSFGSVIPDTYQVTLSDLATPNVVSVSAPVFAGSTAVNVTLTYTGASTSKLAAATAVISGLVTQDGAGPPARQLATAPSGAKAAAAVSAAAAGTTYTATAAAQNQTVTTPINFSVPKGTSSVGVTITVQTAEYPVYTTAQSQYNDTWSYSVTGLPGTVLSASGAVNQSHFTQGTITSTSCINVASQAKDAAFSVGGAVSATNIGDALLATVTSVELSLDCVELSVTAAKFTSPNQAAHPVVKPISTAANLAGVYLSVGNSDSTHTLPLEVQYAPADATITEVNLSISPSGANPAFASANLLSQTNTKTPGKIRFPALTLPTFASAMGTGKVAVTVRIKGTVEGTEATSDPAKGGAVAFGGETAYTPLALAGNEAGLSGRRTNGLRDAGGDSWATRQTVSWLQAKPYRFDDISGQHVTQTASGRSILGHSGHSDGQQLDLRYADGQGGYTDGLGGQSSGADIKSLIDAAAAEVAANAAQKPKLAALVAWINANRTTLGNEAGAAATRVIYIGPDFIKLALVDGKFSSAANAQIPGVSAWSLPARVQVSTIDHLSHWHISLNAHP
;
A
#
# COMPACT_ATOMS: atom_id res chain seq x y z
N MET A 1 33.75 62.87 -34.92
CA MET A 1 32.49 63.01 -35.69
C MET A 1 32.43 62.17 -36.99
N ASN A 2 33.30 61.16 -37.21
CA ASN A 2 33.31 60.33 -38.44
C ASN A 2 32.94 58.84 -38.24
N PHE A 3 32.68 58.39 -37.01
CA PHE A 3 32.34 56.98 -36.75
C PHE A 3 30.83 56.70 -36.94
N ILE A 4 29.97 57.58 -36.41
CA ILE A 4 28.50 57.47 -36.47
C ILE A 4 27.99 57.43 -37.93
N LYS A 5 28.60 58.20 -38.85
CA LYS A 5 28.21 58.20 -40.27
C LYS A 5 28.57 56.92 -41.03
N ARG A 6 29.53 56.12 -40.53
CA ARG A 6 29.91 54.85 -41.17
C ARG A 6 29.06 53.68 -40.67
N PHE A 7 28.67 53.69 -39.40
CA PHE A 7 27.78 52.67 -38.82
C PHE A 7 26.37 52.72 -39.44
N ALA A 8 25.81 53.92 -39.63
CA ALA A 8 24.52 54.09 -40.30
C ALA A 8 24.51 53.57 -41.75
N GLY A 9 25.63 53.71 -42.48
CA GLY A 9 25.75 53.22 -43.86
C GLY A 9 25.81 51.70 -43.97
N TRP A 10 26.45 51.01 -43.01
CA TRP A 10 26.48 49.54 -42.97
C TRP A 10 25.14 48.96 -42.52
N MET A 11 24.45 49.61 -41.59
CA MET A 11 23.13 49.17 -41.14
C MET A 11 22.06 49.29 -42.24
N PHE A 12 22.13 50.33 -43.07
CA PHE A 12 21.24 50.48 -44.24
C PHE A 12 21.52 49.45 -45.35
N LEU A 13 22.77 48.96 -45.47
CA LEU A 13 23.13 47.95 -46.48
C LEU A 13 22.75 46.53 -46.03
N LEU A 14 22.83 46.23 -44.73
CA LEU A 14 22.36 44.96 -44.16
C LEU A 14 20.82 44.84 -44.15
N LEU A 15 20.10 45.96 -44.04
CA LEU A 15 18.63 46.01 -44.17
C LEU A 15 18.12 45.86 -45.62
N TRP A 16 19.00 45.73 -46.61
CA TRP A 16 18.66 45.51 -48.03
C TRP A 16 19.00 44.12 -48.55
N LEU A 17 19.48 43.21 -47.69
CA LEU A 17 19.75 41.80 -48.01
C LEU A 17 18.86 40.81 -47.25
N ALA A 18 17.97 41.31 -46.38
CA ALA A 18 16.82 40.54 -45.92
C ALA A 18 15.74 40.56 -47.02
N SER A 19 15.86 39.66 -48.01
CA SER A 19 14.68 39.25 -48.76
C SER A 19 13.65 38.76 -47.75
N PRO A 20 12.43 39.32 -47.68
CA PRO A 20 11.40 38.70 -46.89
C PRO A 20 11.16 37.31 -47.49
N ALA A 21 11.34 36.27 -46.68
CA ALA A 21 10.75 34.97 -46.98
C ALA A 21 9.25 35.15 -46.82
N TRP A 22 8.59 35.59 -47.89
CA TRP A 22 7.15 35.44 -48.02
C TRP A 22 6.90 33.93 -48.04
N ALA A 23 6.04 33.46 -47.13
CA ALA A 23 5.40 32.15 -47.16
C ALA A 23 3.98 32.36 -47.68
N THR A 24 3.39 31.36 -48.33
CA THR A 24 2.04 31.38 -48.92
C THR A 24 1.07 32.12 -48.01
N THR A 25 0.51 33.26 -48.45
CA THR A 25 -0.35 34.05 -47.58
C THR A 25 -1.73 33.39 -47.45
N VAL A 26 -1.91 32.62 -46.38
CA VAL A 26 -3.24 32.22 -45.88
C VAL A 26 -3.77 33.29 -44.95
N SER A 27 -4.96 33.82 -45.23
CA SER A 27 -5.65 34.80 -44.41
C SER A 27 -7.02 34.29 -43.94
N TYR A 28 -7.51 34.77 -42.79
CA TYR A 28 -8.80 34.37 -42.24
C TYR A 28 -9.63 35.55 -41.73
N GLN A 29 -10.96 35.45 -41.83
CA GLN A 29 -11.92 36.28 -41.10
C GLN A 29 -12.57 35.44 -39.99
N SER A 30 -12.90 36.07 -38.85
CA SER A 30 -13.46 35.40 -37.69
C SER A 30 -14.86 35.88 -37.33
N SER A 31 -15.77 34.93 -37.09
CA SER A 31 -17.13 35.18 -36.64
C SER A 31 -17.44 34.34 -35.40
N HIS A 32 -17.92 34.96 -34.32
CA HIS A 32 -18.47 34.24 -33.17
C HIS A 32 -19.92 33.87 -33.46
N LEU A 33 -20.27 32.58 -33.32
CA LEU A 33 -21.61 32.06 -33.60
C LEU A 33 -22.48 31.91 -32.34
N GLY A 34 -21.87 32.01 -31.16
CA GLY A 34 -22.53 31.88 -29.85
C GLY A 34 -21.92 30.76 -29.02
N GLY A 35 -21.94 30.90 -27.68
CA GLY A 35 -21.30 29.94 -26.77
C GLY A 35 -19.81 29.79 -27.07
N THR A 36 -19.35 28.54 -27.17
CA THR A 36 -17.98 28.16 -27.59
C THR A 36 -17.76 28.17 -29.10
N GLN A 37 -18.81 28.37 -29.91
CA GLN A 37 -18.75 28.12 -31.35
C GLN A 37 -18.27 29.33 -32.14
N TRP A 38 -17.32 29.09 -33.04
CA TRP A 38 -16.73 30.07 -33.95
C TRP A 38 -16.73 29.56 -35.39
N ARG A 39 -16.63 30.50 -36.33
CA ARG A 39 -16.39 30.26 -37.76
C ARG A 39 -15.14 31.02 -38.20
N TYR A 40 -14.29 30.34 -38.98
CA TYR A 40 -13.24 30.98 -39.76
C TYR A 40 -13.50 30.81 -41.26
N ASP A 41 -13.35 31.92 -41.99
CA ASP A 41 -13.46 32.00 -43.45
C ASP A 41 -12.08 32.31 -44.02
N TYR A 42 -11.49 31.37 -44.76
CA TYR A 42 -10.12 31.46 -45.26
C TYR A 42 -10.04 31.96 -46.72
N THR A 43 -8.96 32.66 -47.02
CA THR A 43 -8.51 33.00 -48.37
C THR A 43 -7.02 32.73 -48.48
N VAL A 44 -6.64 31.87 -49.41
CA VAL A 44 -5.26 31.45 -49.70
C VAL A 44 -4.78 32.18 -50.95
N LEU A 45 -3.62 32.83 -50.85
CA LEU A 45 -2.92 33.51 -51.95
C LEU A 45 -1.63 32.74 -52.24
N ASN A 46 -1.41 32.34 -53.49
CA ASN A 46 -0.12 31.77 -53.92
C ASN A 46 0.83 32.91 -54.33
N ASP A 47 1.44 33.60 -53.37
CA ASP A 47 2.40 34.69 -53.58
C ASP A 47 3.87 34.24 -53.60
N THR A 48 4.15 32.95 -53.44
CA THR A 48 5.49 32.43 -53.11
C THR A 48 5.95 31.26 -53.96
N LEU A 49 5.04 30.35 -54.32
CA LEU A 49 5.39 29.14 -55.07
C LEU A 49 5.35 29.41 -56.57
N ALA A 50 6.36 28.90 -57.28
CA ALA A 50 6.42 28.98 -58.75
C ALA A 50 5.50 27.95 -59.45
N ALA A 51 4.98 26.98 -58.68
CA ALA A 51 3.96 26.02 -59.09
C ALA A 51 2.61 26.40 -58.47
N PRO A 52 1.47 25.91 -59.00
CA PRO A 52 0.18 26.05 -58.34
C PRO A 52 0.16 25.42 -56.94
N ILE A 53 -0.65 25.97 -56.04
CA ILE A 53 -1.03 25.27 -54.81
C ILE A 53 -2.14 24.30 -55.18
N ASP A 54 -1.84 23.01 -55.18
CA ASP A 54 -2.80 21.95 -55.47
C ASP A 54 -3.35 21.29 -54.19
N GLU A 55 -2.61 21.30 -53.07
CA GLU A 55 -3.10 20.81 -51.76
C GLU A 55 -2.57 21.66 -50.59
N PHE A 56 -3.42 21.99 -49.62
CA PHE A 56 -3.02 22.63 -48.36
C PHE A 56 -3.87 22.16 -47.18
N SER A 57 -3.29 22.18 -45.97
CA SER A 57 -3.99 21.90 -44.71
C SER A 57 -3.82 23.01 -43.68
N VAL A 58 -4.83 23.24 -42.84
CA VAL A 58 -4.84 24.19 -41.72
C VAL A 58 -5.13 23.43 -40.42
N PHE A 59 -4.29 23.62 -39.40
CA PHE A 59 -4.24 22.75 -38.21
C PHE A 59 -4.90 23.35 -36.97
N PHE A 60 -5.61 22.51 -36.21
CA PHE A 60 -6.39 22.84 -35.03
C PHE A 60 -5.91 21.99 -33.84
N ALA A 61 -5.22 22.62 -32.90
CA ALA A 61 -4.56 21.94 -31.79
C ALA A 61 -5.52 21.16 -30.86
N PRO A 62 -5.15 19.94 -30.40
CA PRO A 62 -5.96 19.16 -29.48
C PRO A 62 -6.13 19.89 -28.14
N GLY A 63 -7.33 19.75 -27.55
CA GLY A 63 -7.69 20.40 -26.28
C GLY A 63 -8.06 21.88 -26.38
N LEU A 64 -7.74 22.58 -27.48
CA LEU A 64 -8.21 23.94 -27.75
C LEU A 64 -9.42 23.99 -28.68
N TYR A 65 -9.54 23.03 -29.60
CA TYR A 65 -10.57 22.97 -30.64
C TYR A 65 -11.30 21.62 -30.63
N ALA A 66 -12.58 21.62 -31.01
CA ALA A 66 -13.36 20.39 -31.28
C ALA A 66 -14.50 20.66 -32.27
N ASN A 67 -15.22 19.60 -32.67
CA ASN A 67 -16.43 19.65 -33.49
C ASN A 67 -16.24 20.40 -34.83
N LEU A 68 -15.07 20.22 -35.46
CA LEU A 68 -14.74 20.80 -36.76
C LEU A 68 -15.77 20.37 -37.83
N GLN A 69 -16.33 21.33 -38.54
CA GLN A 69 -17.36 21.14 -39.58
C GLN A 69 -17.01 21.99 -40.80
N ASP A 70 -17.13 21.41 -42.01
CA ASP A 70 -17.13 22.21 -43.24
C ASP A 70 -18.39 23.08 -43.28
N ALA A 71 -18.20 24.39 -43.41
CA ALA A 71 -19.25 25.38 -43.54
C ALA A 71 -19.37 25.94 -44.97
N SER A 72 -18.30 25.85 -45.77
CA SER A 72 -18.30 26.02 -47.22
C SER A 72 -16.95 25.62 -47.80
N SER A 73 -16.98 25.02 -48.99
CA SER A 73 -15.79 24.68 -49.78
C SER A 73 -15.74 25.49 -51.08
N ALA A 74 -14.53 25.85 -51.53
CA ALA A 74 -14.35 26.58 -52.78
C ALA A 74 -14.71 25.70 -54.01
N PRO A 75 -15.35 26.25 -55.07
CA PRO A 75 -15.70 25.45 -56.25
C PRO A 75 -14.48 24.80 -56.91
N GLY A 76 -14.55 23.48 -57.15
CA GLY A 76 -13.44 22.71 -57.72
C GLY A 76 -12.42 22.19 -56.72
N TRP A 77 -12.68 22.32 -55.42
CA TRP A 77 -11.87 21.77 -54.33
C TRP A 77 -12.61 20.66 -53.59
N ASP A 78 -11.88 19.65 -53.16
CA ASP A 78 -12.33 18.57 -52.30
C ASP A 78 -11.73 18.74 -50.91
N VAL A 79 -12.60 18.87 -49.90
CA VAL A 79 -12.23 19.19 -48.53
C VAL A 79 -12.47 17.99 -47.62
N LEU A 80 -11.39 17.57 -46.97
CA LEU A 80 -11.40 16.62 -45.86
C LEU A 80 -11.31 17.40 -44.54
N MET A 81 -12.07 16.96 -43.54
CA MET A 81 -12.04 17.52 -42.19
C MET A 81 -11.76 16.41 -41.18
N ILE A 82 -10.65 16.53 -40.44
CA ILE A 82 -10.22 15.58 -39.42
C ILE A 82 -10.28 16.23 -38.04
N GLN A 83 -10.86 15.55 -37.05
CA GLN A 83 -10.95 16.07 -35.69
C GLN A 83 -9.58 16.04 -34.98
N PRO A 84 -9.32 16.95 -34.02
CA PRO A 84 -8.17 16.86 -33.15
C PRO A 84 -8.32 15.63 -32.27
N ASP A 85 -7.28 14.79 -32.21
CA ASP A 85 -7.30 13.54 -31.45
C ASP A 85 -6.23 13.60 -30.33
N PRO A 86 -6.65 13.78 -29.06
CA PRO A 86 -5.76 13.78 -27.91
C PRO A 86 -5.09 12.42 -27.64
N ALA A 87 -5.62 11.30 -28.15
CA ALA A 87 -5.05 9.97 -27.91
C ALA A 87 -3.81 9.68 -28.78
N ILE A 88 -3.67 10.39 -29.90
CA ILE A 88 -2.50 10.34 -30.80
C ILE A 88 -1.85 11.73 -30.95
N PRO A 89 -1.69 12.44 -29.82
CA PRO A 89 -1.72 13.90 -29.66
C PRO A 89 -1.35 14.64 -30.95
N GLY A 90 -2.37 14.86 -31.77
CA GLY A 90 -2.20 15.29 -33.15
C GLY A 90 -3.38 16.12 -33.59
N ASP A 91 -3.04 17.24 -34.21
CA ASP A 91 -3.98 18.30 -34.59
C ASP A 91 -5.11 17.76 -35.47
N GLY A 92 -6.28 18.37 -35.32
CA GLY A 92 -7.32 18.28 -36.34
C GLY A 92 -6.92 19.13 -37.52
N TYR A 93 -7.48 18.89 -38.69
CA TYR A 93 -7.17 19.69 -39.86
C TYR A 93 -8.32 19.80 -40.84
N LEU A 94 -8.44 21.01 -41.39
CA LEU A 94 -8.99 21.24 -42.72
C LEU A 94 -7.91 20.83 -43.72
N ASP A 95 -8.23 19.99 -44.69
CA ASP A 95 -7.32 19.62 -45.77
C ASP A 95 -8.02 19.72 -47.13
N ALA A 96 -7.53 20.60 -48.00
CA ALA A 96 -8.19 20.97 -49.25
C ALA A 96 -7.31 20.61 -50.45
N LEU A 97 -7.84 19.76 -51.33
CA LEU A 97 -7.21 19.30 -52.57
C LEU A 97 -7.93 19.88 -53.80
N ALA A 98 -7.19 20.39 -54.78
CA ALA A 98 -7.75 20.82 -56.05
C ALA A 98 -8.16 19.61 -56.93
N LEU A 99 -9.40 19.60 -57.42
CA LEU A 99 -9.91 18.59 -58.37
C LEU A 99 -9.61 18.95 -59.83
N ALA A 100 -8.96 20.10 -60.06
CA ALA A 100 -8.60 20.65 -61.36
C ALA A 100 -7.29 21.45 -61.21
N ALA A 101 -7.11 22.56 -61.93
CA ALA A 101 -5.98 23.45 -61.70
C ALA A 101 -6.08 24.13 -60.32
N GLY A 102 -5.06 23.99 -59.48
CA GLY A 102 -4.96 24.66 -58.20
C GLY A 102 -4.69 26.17 -58.29
N ILE A 103 -4.30 26.78 -57.17
CA ILE A 103 -4.10 28.23 -57.07
C ILE A 103 -2.81 28.61 -57.81
N ALA A 104 -2.93 29.10 -59.04
CA ALA A 104 -1.78 29.49 -59.86
C ALA A 104 -0.94 30.62 -59.20
N PRO A 105 0.36 30.74 -59.52
CA PRO A 105 1.21 31.80 -58.96
C PRO A 105 0.62 33.21 -59.19
N GLY A 106 0.51 33.99 -58.11
CA GLY A 106 -0.11 35.31 -58.06
C GLY A 106 -1.64 35.31 -57.96
N ALA A 107 -2.31 34.15 -57.95
CA ALA A 107 -3.76 34.04 -57.78
C ALA A 107 -4.15 33.74 -56.32
N ALA A 108 -5.40 34.02 -55.97
CA ALA A 108 -5.98 33.69 -54.67
C ALA A 108 -7.30 32.93 -54.81
N ALA A 109 -7.56 32.00 -53.90
CA ALA A 109 -8.81 31.28 -53.76
C ALA A 109 -9.36 31.48 -52.33
N GLY A 110 -10.65 31.80 -52.23
CA GLY A 110 -11.36 31.91 -50.96
C GLY A 110 -12.68 31.14 -51.01
N GLY A 111 -13.36 31.06 -49.86
CA GLY A 111 -14.60 30.32 -49.71
C GLY A 111 -14.45 28.98 -49.00
N PHE A 112 -13.26 28.66 -48.50
CA PHE A 112 -13.05 27.60 -47.49
C PHE A 112 -13.49 28.15 -46.13
N ALA A 113 -14.45 27.53 -45.46
CA ALA A 113 -14.92 27.98 -44.16
C ALA A 113 -15.12 26.81 -43.20
N VAL A 114 -14.67 26.99 -41.96
CA VAL A 114 -14.70 25.95 -40.92
C VAL A 114 -15.43 26.48 -39.70
N VAL A 115 -16.39 25.70 -39.19
CA VAL A 115 -17.04 25.92 -37.90
C VAL A 115 -16.43 24.96 -36.87
N PHE A 116 -16.20 25.44 -35.65
CA PHE A 116 -15.61 24.66 -34.55
C PHE A 116 -16.02 25.21 -33.20
N ASP A 117 -15.91 24.38 -32.16
CA ASP A 117 -15.89 24.83 -30.77
C ASP A 117 -14.47 25.19 -30.34
N TYR A 118 -14.34 26.28 -29.58
CA TYR A 118 -13.08 26.74 -29.00
C TYR A 118 -13.18 26.83 -27.48
N PHE A 119 -12.23 26.22 -26.78
CA PHE A 119 -12.21 26.11 -25.32
C PHE A 119 -11.20 27.05 -24.63
N GLY A 120 -10.39 27.79 -25.40
CA GLY A 120 -9.46 28.77 -24.86
C GLY A 120 -10.15 30.09 -24.48
N ALA A 121 -9.42 30.98 -23.80
CA ALA A 121 -9.91 32.29 -23.44
C ALA A 121 -9.89 33.27 -24.64
N GLY A 122 -10.94 34.10 -24.77
CA GLY A 122 -11.03 35.15 -25.78
C GLY A 122 -11.42 34.67 -27.17
N ALA A 123 -10.96 35.40 -28.20
CA ALA A 123 -11.08 34.94 -29.59
C ALA A 123 -10.00 33.89 -29.88
N PRO A 124 -10.28 32.88 -30.72
CA PRO A 124 -9.29 31.85 -31.01
C PRO A 124 -8.05 32.43 -31.74
N PRO A 125 -6.85 31.90 -31.47
CA PRO A 125 -5.60 32.37 -32.06
C PRO A 125 -5.44 31.87 -33.51
N ALA A 126 -4.51 32.47 -34.24
CA ALA A 126 -4.11 32.00 -35.56
C ALA A 126 -3.57 30.56 -35.55
N GLN A 127 -3.92 29.80 -36.58
CA GLN A 127 -3.57 28.40 -36.82
C GLN A 127 -2.28 28.27 -37.65
N ALA A 128 -1.58 27.15 -37.50
CA ALA A 128 -0.55 26.75 -38.47
C ALA A 128 -1.21 26.23 -39.77
N PHE A 129 -0.49 26.34 -40.89
CA PHE A 129 -0.86 25.71 -42.15
C PHE A 129 0.37 25.12 -42.86
N THR A 130 0.12 24.15 -43.73
CA THR A 130 1.13 23.50 -44.58
C THR A 130 0.58 23.37 -46.00
N VAL A 131 1.44 23.59 -47.00
CA VAL A 131 1.18 23.28 -48.41
C VAL A 131 1.90 21.98 -48.75
N TRP A 132 1.20 21.06 -49.41
CA TRP A 132 1.70 19.73 -49.74
C TRP A 132 1.84 19.54 -51.24
N ASP A 133 2.83 18.73 -51.64
CA ASP A 133 2.81 18.07 -52.95
C ASP A 133 1.84 16.88 -52.88
N PRO A 134 0.75 16.86 -53.68
CA PRO A 134 -0.33 15.87 -53.56
C PRO A 134 0.02 14.47 -54.08
N LEU A 135 1.23 14.27 -54.63
CA LEU A 135 1.71 12.98 -55.13
C LEU A 135 2.72 12.33 -54.18
N THR A 136 3.48 13.13 -53.44
CA THR A 136 4.58 12.68 -52.57
C THR A 136 4.34 12.96 -51.09
N PHE A 137 3.33 13.77 -50.76
CA PHE A 137 3.06 14.30 -49.41
C PHE A 137 4.29 14.97 -48.78
N ALA A 138 5.18 15.53 -49.61
CA ALA A 138 6.25 16.39 -49.15
C ALA A 138 5.70 17.78 -48.78
N VAL A 139 6.20 18.35 -47.69
CA VAL A 139 5.97 19.76 -47.33
C VAL A 139 6.70 20.65 -48.34
N ILE A 140 5.96 21.50 -49.06
CA ILE A 140 6.54 22.43 -50.05
C ILE A 140 6.48 23.90 -49.61
N ASP A 141 5.56 24.26 -48.71
CA ASP A 141 5.54 25.55 -47.99
C ASP A 141 4.83 25.37 -46.63
N SER A 142 5.03 26.26 -45.67
CA SER A 142 4.30 26.26 -44.40
C SER A 142 4.35 27.61 -43.68
N GLY A 143 3.39 27.84 -42.78
CA GLY A 143 3.31 29.10 -42.04
C GLY A 143 2.21 29.15 -41.00
N VAL A 144 1.79 30.38 -40.66
CA VAL A 144 0.70 30.68 -39.73
C VAL A 144 -0.28 31.60 -40.43
N VAL A 145 -1.58 31.30 -40.31
CA VAL A 145 -2.64 32.10 -40.97
C VAL A 145 -2.69 33.52 -40.40
N THR A 146 -3.03 34.50 -41.23
CA THR A 146 -3.06 35.92 -40.83
C THR A 146 -4.49 36.45 -40.74
N ALA A 147 -4.82 37.21 -39.70
CA ALA A 147 -6.14 37.85 -39.64
C ALA A 147 -6.28 38.85 -40.80
N ALA A 148 -7.31 38.70 -41.62
CA ALA A 148 -7.55 39.59 -42.75
C ALA A 148 -7.69 41.04 -42.25
N ALA A 149 -6.92 41.95 -42.85
CA ALA A 149 -6.86 43.34 -42.41
C ALA A 149 -8.26 44.00 -42.51
N VAL A 150 -8.89 44.24 -41.37
CA VAL A 150 -10.10 45.08 -41.30
C VAL A 150 -9.69 46.48 -41.72
N LEU A 151 -9.96 46.86 -42.97
CA LEU A 151 -9.64 48.18 -43.49
C LEU A 151 -10.28 49.24 -42.58
N PRO A 152 -9.49 50.02 -41.81
CA PRO A 152 -10.08 51.09 -41.04
C PRO A 152 -10.54 52.16 -42.03
N LEU A 153 -11.81 52.58 -41.93
CA LEU A 153 -12.34 53.75 -42.63
C LEU A 153 -11.72 55.03 -42.07
N ALA A 154 -10.43 55.24 -42.38
CA ALA A 154 -9.59 56.29 -41.87
C ALA A 154 -9.09 57.20 -43.00
N SER A 155 -9.95 58.09 -43.47
CA SER A 155 -9.52 59.24 -44.29
C SER A 155 -10.39 60.49 -44.16
N THR A 156 -11.69 60.37 -43.83
CA THR A 156 -12.57 61.55 -43.69
C THR A 156 -12.18 62.47 -42.53
N ALA A 157 -11.79 61.93 -41.37
CA ALA A 157 -11.39 62.74 -40.20
C ALA A 157 -10.07 63.51 -40.43
N TRP A 158 -9.04 62.85 -40.99
CA TRP A 158 -7.73 63.47 -41.23
C TRP A 158 -7.75 64.43 -42.42
N LEU A 159 -8.58 64.20 -43.44
CA LEU A 159 -8.82 65.18 -44.50
C LEU A 159 -9.62 66.40 -44.03
N LEU A 160 -10.56 66.25 -43.08
CA LEU A 160 -11.23 67.41 -42.46
C LEU A 160 -10.25 68.25 -41.63
N LEU A 161 -9.40 67.63 -40.82
CA LEU A 161 -8.39 68.35 -40.04
C LEU A 161 -7.34 69.04 -40.92
N ALA A 162 -6.88 68.37 -41.99
CA ALA A 162 -5.99 69.00 -42.98
C ALA A 162 -6.68 70.17 -43.74
N GLY A 163 -8.00 70.09 -43.96
CA GLY A 163 -8.78 71.15 -44.62
C GLY A 163 -9.15 72.35 -43.74
N LEU A 164 -9.16 72.20 -42.40
CA LEU A 164 -9.57 73.26 -41.47
C LEU A 164 -8.39 74.04 -40.86
N LEU A 165 -7.18 73.47 -40.84
CA LEU A 165 -5.96 74.14 -40.39
C LEU A 165 -5.60 75.44 -41.17
N PRO A 166 -5.93 75.61 -42.47
CA PRO A 166 -5.75 76.90 -43.17
C PRO A 166 -6.81 77.97 -42.81
N LEU A 167 -8.00 77.58 -42.34
CA LEU A 167 -9.08 78.53 -42.02
C LEU A 167 -8.98 79.11 -40.60
N ALA A 168 -8.37 78.38 -39.66
CA ALA A 168 -8.16 78.84 -38.29
C ALA A 168 -7.16 80.02 -38.18
N TRP A 169 -6.35 80.30 -39.22
CA TRP A 169 -5.41 81.42 -39.22
C TRP A 169 -6.03 82.78 -39.65
N ARG A 170 -7.36 82.89 -39.82
CA ARG A 170 -7.95 84.17 -40.26
C ARG A 170 -9.00 84.87 -39.40
N TYR A 171 -9.59 84.24 -38.38
CA TYR A 171 -10.55 84.95 -37.51
C TYR A 171 -10.32 84.73 -36.01
N ARG A 172 -9.85 85.81 -35.37
CA ARG A 172 -9.87 86.00 -33.92
C ARG A 172 -11.32 86.16 -33.44
N LYS A 173 -11.71 85.47 -32.36
CA LYS A 173 -12.29 85.99 -31.09
C LYS A 173 -13.19 84.97 -30.36
N THR A 174 -13.08 84.98 -29.02
CA THR A 174 -14.09 84.66 -27.98
C THR A 174 -14.82 83.30 -27.94
N GLY A 175 -14.71 82.60 -26.79
CA GLY A 175 -15.93 82.21 -26.04
C GLY A 175 -16.15 80.73 -25.63
N CYS A 176 -15.75 80.38 -24.41
CA CYS A 176 -16.52 79.64 -23.38
C CYS A 176 -17.41 78.37 -23.65
N THR A 177 -16.96 77.23 -23.07
CA THR A 177 -17.60 76.40 -21.99
C THR A 177 -18.90 75.56 -22.15
N LEU A 178 -18.98 74.45 -21.34
CA LEU A 178 -20.16 73.67 -20.84
C LEU A 178 -20.84 72.71 -21.86
N LEU A 179 -21.53 71.57 -21.58
CA LEU A 179 -21.79 70.63 -20.44
C LEU A 179 -22.29 69.29 -21.10
N LEU A 180 -22.01 68.05 -20.65
CA LEU A 180 -22.56 67.22 -19.54
C LEU A 180 -23.92 66.49 -19.76
N ALA A 181 -23.93 65.19 -19.40
CA ALA A 181 -24.99 64.37 -18.75
C ALA A 181 -26.13 63.64 -19.52
N GLY A 182 -26.48 62.45 -18.97
CA GLY A 182 -27.83 61.81 -18.97
C GLY A 182 -28.08 60.72 -20.02
N ALA A 183 -28.49 59.44 -19.82
CA ALA A 183 -28.95 58.56 -18.72
C ALA A 183 -30.41 58.05 -18.88
N LEU A 184 -30.69 56.82 -18.37
CA LEU A 184 -32.01 56.16 -18.13
C LEU A 184 -32.77 55.59 -19.37
N ALA A 185 -33.66 54.56 -19.30
CA ALA A 185 -33.94 53.47 -18.33
C ALA A 185 -35.01 52.46 -18.85
N ALA A 186 -35.23 51.34 -18.12
CA ALA A 186 -36.51 50.59 -17.92
C ALA A 186 -37.12 49.74 -19.09
N CYS A 187 -37.99 48.71 -18.92
CA CYS A 187 -38.38 47.80 -17.79
C CYS A 187 -39.32 46.64 -18.28
N GLY A 188 -39.35 45.49 -17.57
CA GLY A 188 -40.45 44.47 -17.50
C GLY A 188 -40.76 43.63 -18.77
N ALA A 189 -41.71 42.66 -18.83
CA ALA A 189 -42.47 41.80 -17.88
C ALA A 189 -43.57 41.02 -18.70
N ASP A 190 -44.15 39.84 -18.39
CA ASP A 190 -43.93 38.69 -17.48
C ASP A 190 -44.92 37.52 -17.90
N ARG A 191 -44.64 36.22 -17.61
CA ARG A 191 -45.58 35.02 -17.64
C ARG A 191 -46.21 34.54 -18.99
N ASP A 192 -46.76 33.32 -19.18
CA ASP A 192 -46.86 32.03 -18.41
C ASP A 192 -47.21 30.82 -19.33
N GLU A 193 -47.26 29.61 -18.75
CA GLU A 193 -48.03 28.39 -19.13
C GLU A 193 -47.46 27.20 -19.98
N GLN A 194 -47.99 26.01 -19.64
CA GLN A 194 -47.58 24.60 -19.90
C GLN A 194 -48.36 23.97 -21.11
N PRO A 195 -48.15 22.70 -21.61
CA PRO A 195 -47.95 21.46 -20.84
C PRO A 195 -47.06 20.33 -21.48
N SER A 196 -47.15 19.13 -20.89
CA SER A 196 -46.35 17.89 -21.06
C SER A 196 -46.53 17.05 -22.34
N ALA A 197 -45.51 16.23 -22.67
CA ALA A 197 -45.66 14.78 -22.93
C ALA A 197 -44.30 14.02 -22.97
N GLN A 198 -44.24 12.80 -22.43
CA GLN A 198 -43.10 11.87 -22.59
C GLN A 198 -43.32 10.91 -23.77
N VAL A 199 -42.25 10.57 -24.52
CA VAL A 199 -42.09 9.24 -25.17
C VAL A 199 -40.60 8.87 -25.30
N SER A 200 -40.20 7.73 -24.71
CA SER A 200 -39.25 6.71 -25.23
C SER A 200 -38.88 5.75 -24.08
N LYS A 201 -39.67 4.69 -23.84
CA LYS A 201 -39.55 3.33 -24.44
C LYS A 201 -38.30 2.55 -24.02
N LEU A 202 -38.54 1.55 -23.17
CA LEU A 202 -37.62 0.45 -22.82
C LEU A 202 -37.18 -0.37 -24.04
N GLN A 203 -35.93 -0.84 -24.02
CA GLN A 203 -35.55 -2.25 -24.25
C GLN A 203 -34.39 -2.58 -23.29
N ALA A 204 -34.62 -3.33 -22.21
CA ALA A 204 -34.53 -4.79 -22.17
C ALA A 204 -33.08 -5.31 -22.05
N SER A 205 -32.51 -5.20 -20.84
CA SER A 205 -31.20 -5.80 -20.51
C SER A 205 -31.29 -7.32 -20.47
N THR A 206 -30.52 -7.99 -21.31
CA THR A 206 -30.35 -9.45 -21.25
C THR A 206 -29.23 -9.79 -20.28
N ILE A 207 -29.50 -10.65 -19.30
CA ILE A 207 -28.52 -11.12 -18.33
C ILE A 207 -27.48 -11.99 -19.05
N VAL A 208 -26.21 -11.60 -18.97
CA VAL A 208 -25.06 -12.48 -19.30
C VAL A 208 -24.26 -12.70 -18.02
N SER A 209 -23.97 -13.97 -17.74
CA SER A 209 -23.36 -14.42 -16.49
C SER A 209 -21.88 -14.07 -16.38
N GLY A 210 -21.48 -13.65 -15.18
CA GLY A 210 -20.14 -13.79 -14.58
C GLY A 210 -18.91 -13.70 -15.48
N SER A 211 -18.32 -12.51 -15.59
CA SER A 211 -16.90 -12.36 -15.85
C SER A 211 -16.10 -12.47 -14.56
N THR A 212 -15.34 -13.54 -14.39
CA THR A 212 -14.27 -13.61 -13.39
C THR A 212 -13.26 -12.49 -13.62
N ALA A 213 -12.90 -11.73 -12.58
CA ALA A 213 -11.82 -10.74 -12.66
C ALA A 213 -10.52 -11.45 -13.10
N ALA A 214 -10.00 -11.06 -14.25
CA ALA A 214 -8.73 -11.60 -14.74
C ALA A 214 -7.59 -11.09 -13.86
N ALA A 215 -6.66 -11.97 -13.50
CA ALA A 215 -5.44 -11.56 -12.80
C ALA A 215 -4.67 -10.55 -13.68
N ALA A 216 -4.23 -9.44 -13.10
CA ALA A 216 -3.44 -8.43 -13.80
C ALA A 216 -2.18 -9.07 -14.40
N SER A 217 -1.85 -8.73 -15.65
CA SER A 217 -0.69 -9.28 -16.34
C SER A 217 0.61 -8.85 -15.67
N GLN A 218 1.62 -9.75 -15.65
CA GLN A 218 2.93 -9.47 -15.05
C GLN A 218 3.59 -8.20 -15.62
N PHE A 219 3.32 -7.88 -16.88
CA PHE A 219 3.77 -6.66 -17.53
C PHE A 219 2.58 -5.89 -18.09
N GLU A 220 2.72 -4.58 -18.13
CA GLU A 220 1.73 -3.61 -18.59
C GLU A 220 2.43 -2.52 -19.40
N VAL A 221 1.84 -2.07 -20.50
CA VAL A 221 2.30 -0.87 -21.21
C VAL A 221 1.59 0.33 -20.61
N ILE A 222 2.34 1.16 -19.89
CA ILE A 222 1.79 2.28 -19.12
C ILE A 222 1.85 3.63 -19.84
N ALA A 223 2.63 3.74 -20.92
CA ALA A 223 2.64 4.93 -21.77
C ALA A 223 3.19 4.63 -23.18
N LEU A 224 2.67 5.39 -24.15
CA LEU A 224 3.20 5.52 -25.51
C LEU A 224 3.59 6.97 -25.75
N GLU A 225 4.88 7.24 -25.89
CA GLU A 225 5.40 8.59 -26.15
C GLU A 225 5.61 8.78 -27.66
N LYS A 226 4.81 9.66 -28.28
CA LYS A 226 4.93 10.03 -29.69
C LYS A 226 6.27 10.75 -29.93
N THR A 227 7.09 10.19 -30.80
CA THR A 227 8.44 10.68 -31.13
C THR A 227 8.64 11.02 -32.61
N GLY A 228 7.66 10.66 -33.46
CA GLY A 228 7.65 11.02 -34.88
C GLY A 228 6.25 10.86 -35.49
N GLU A 229 6.01 11.58 -36.58
CA GLU A 229 4.78 11.57 -37.36
C GLU A 229 5.14 11.81 -38.83
N GLN A 230 4.57 11.01 -39.74
CA GLN A 230 4.75 11.17 -41.18
C GLN A 230 3.42 10.93 -41.89
N ARG A 231 3.02 11.84 -42.77
CA ARG A 231 1.84 11.67 -43.63
C ARG A 231 2.10 10.58 -44.67
N VAL A 232 1.13 9.69 -44.86
CA VAL A 232 1.17 8.58 -45.83
C VAL A 232 0.21 8.84 -46.99
N ASP A 233 -0.99 9.32 -46.67
CA ASP A 233 -1.97 9.85 -47.61
C ASP A 233 -2.81 10.96 -46.94
N ARG A 234 -3.95 11.34 -47.55
CA ARG A 234 -4.74 12.46 -47.05
C ARG A 234 -5.33 12.25 -45.66
N SER A 235 -5.64 11.02 -45.25
CA SER A 235 -6.10 10.71 -43.87
C SER A 235 -5.16 9.79 -43.09
N THR A 236 -4.26 9.06 -43.75
CA THR A 236 -3.41 8.06 -43.12
C THR A 236 -2.03 8.60 -42.75
N TYR A 237 -1.58 8.33 -41.53
CA TYR A 237 -0.30 8.78 -40.97
C TYR A 237 0.45 7.64 -40.28
N ASP A 238 1.77 7.60 -40.42
CA ASP A 238 2.67 6.74 -39.65
C ASP A 238 3.16 7.48 -38.40
N TYR A 239 2.76 6.99 -37.22
CA TYR A 239 3.15 7.51 -35.92
C TYR A 239 4.21 6.62 -35.27
N THR A 240 5.32 7.22 -34.84
CA THR A 240 6.44 6.51 -34.19
C THR A 240 6.40 6.74 -32.68
N TYR A 241 6.39 5.67 -31.88
CA TYR A 241 6.29 5.75 -30.42
C TYR A 241 7.45 5.06 -29.71
N ARG A 242 7.89 5.64 -28.58
CA ARG A 242 8.57 4.90 -27.52
C ARG A 242 7.54 4.28 -26.58
N VAL A 243 7.85 3.09 -26.07
CA VAL A 243 6.94 2.30 -25.23
C VAL A 243 7.51 2.24 -23.82
N SER A 244 6.71 2.61 -22.82
CA SER A 244 7.06 2.45 -21.41
C SER A 244 6.32 1.26 -20.81
N ILE A 245 7.08 0.30 -20.32
CA ILE A 245 6.59 -0.98 -19.78
C ILE A 245 6.79 -0.97 -18.27
N ARG A 246 5.74 -1.28 -17.52
CA ARG A 246 5.78 -1.57 -16.09
C ARG A 246 5.80 -3.07 -15.85
N ASN A 247 6.55 -3.49 -14.84
CA ASN A 247 6.52 -4.86 -14.33
C ASN A 247 5.66 -4.88 -13.05
N ASN A 248 4.41 -5.33 -13.20
CA ASN A 248 3.47 -5.53 -12.10
C ASN A 248 3.72 -6.85 -11.34
N GLY A 249 4.65 -7.68 -11.82
CA GLY A 249 5.11 -8.87 -11.13
C GLY A 249 5.91 -8.58 -9.85
N SER A 250 5.96 -9.58 -8.98
CA SER A 250 6.75 -9.59 -7.73
C SER A 250 8.25 -9.84 -7.94
N GLU A 251 8.73 -9.91 -9.19
CA GLU A 251 10.12 -10.27 -9.52
C GLU A 251 10.72 -9.35 -10.56
N SER A 252 11.98 -8.94 -10.37
CA SER A 252 12.75 -8.24 -11.41
C SER A 252 12.99 -9.15 -12.61
N ALA A 253 12.50 -8.78 -13.78
CA ALA A 253 12.56 -9.59 -14.97
C ALA A 253 13.66 -9.10 -15.93
N SER A 254 14.27 -10.02 -16.68
CA SER A 254 15.35 -9.76 -17.65
C SER A 254 14.96 -10.21 -19.05
N ASN A 255 15.59 -9.61 -20.07
CA ASN A 255 15.36 -9.87 -21.48
C ASN A 255 13.88 -9.70 -21.87
N ILE A 256 13.31 -8.54 -21.50
CA ILE A 256 11.92 -8.21 -21.79
C ILE A 256 11.78 -8.02 -23.30
N ASN A 257 10.85 -8.74 -23.89
CA ASN A 257 10.44 -8.58 -25.28
C ASN A 257 8.93 -8.31 -25.31
N ALA A 258 8.54 -7.10 -25.71
CA ALA A 258 7.15 -6.70 -25.87
C ALA A 258 6.81 -6.61 -27.35
N THR A 259 5.80 -7.35 -27.78
CA THR A 259 5.31 -7.37 -29.16
C THR A 259 3.83 -7.05 -29.18
N LEU A 260 3.47 -6.00 -29.92
CA LEU A 260 2.08 -5.64 -30.22
C LEU A 260 1.48 -6.68 -31.18
N THR A 261 0.38 -7.31 -30.78
CA THR A 261 -0.25 -8.43 -31.49
C THR A 261 -1.58 -8.07 -32.14
N ALA A 262 -2.26 -7.01 -31.69
CA ALA A 262 -3.45 -6.47 -32.35
C ALA A 262 -3.53 -4.94 -32.18
N ALA A 263 -4.27 -4.30 -33.07
CA ALA A 263 -4.51 -2.86 -33.08
C ALA A 263 -5.99 -2.55 -33.39
N PRO A 264 -6.51 -1.37 -33.00
CA PRO A 264 -7.89 -0.98 -33.29
C PRO A 264 -8.20 -0.86 -34.79
N ALA A 265 -9.49 -0.81 -35.12
CA ALA A 265 -9.95 -0.49 -36.48
C ALA A 265 -9.36 0.87 -36.93
N GLY A 266 -8.99 0.96 -38.22
CA GLY A 266 -8.25 2.11 -38.75
C GLY A 266 -6.75 2.12 -38.43
N THR A 267 -6.23 1.19 -37.62
CA THR A 267 -4.80 1.09 -37.30
C THR A 267 -4.16 -0.18 -37.87
N THR A 268 -2.98 -0.03 -38.50
CA THR A 268 -2.12 -1.13 -38.95
C THR A 268 -0.76 -1.05 -38.26
N ILE A 269 -0.25 -2.20 -37.78
CA ILE A 269 1.05 -2.30 -37.14
C ILE A 269 2.13 -2.34 -38.23
N VAL A 270 2.96 -1.30 -38.34
CA VAL A 270 4.09 -1.24 -39.30
C VAL A 270 5.37 -1.80 -38.65
N SER A 271 5.59 -1.49 -37.38
CA SER A 271 6.59 -2.12 -36.51
C SER A 271 6.03 -2.23 -35.10
N GLY A 272 6.05 -3.42 -34.49
CA GLY A 272 5.33 -3.70 -33.24
C GLY A 272 6.18 -4.24 -32.09
N THR A 273 7.48 -4.41 -32.24
CA THR A 273 8.33 -5.10 -31.25
C THR A 273 9.38 -4.18 -30.65
N VAL A 274 9.51 -4.20 -29.33
CA VAL A 274 10.55 -3.49 -28.57
C VAL A 274 11.11 -4.35 -27.45
N THR A 275 12.36 -4.12 -27.07
CA THR A 275 13.07 -4.85 -26.03
C THR A 275 13.56 -3.95 -24.90
N ALA A 276 13.70 -4.52 -23.71
CA ALA A 276 14.39 -3.90 -22.58
C ALA A 276 15.23 -4.91 -21.80
N ALA A 277 16.44 -4.52 -21.39
CA ALA A 277 17.40 -5.43 -20.77
C ALA A 277 16.92 -6.00 -19.42
N ALA A 278 16.34 -5.16 -18.56
CA ALA A 278 15.73 -5.58 -17.29
C ALA A 278 14.70 -4.55 -16.79
N ILE A 279 13.69 -5.02 -16.06
CA ILE A 279 12.71 -4.19 -15.33
C ILE A 279 12.56 -4.74 -13.91
N GLY A 280 12.84 -3.91 -12.91
CA GLY A 280 12.62 -4.27 -11.50
C GLY A 280 11.15 -4.55 -11.18
N ALA A 281 10.86 -5.36 -10.17
CA ALA A 281 9.49 -5.53 -9.68
C ALA A 281 8.87 -4.18 -9.27
N GLY A 282 7.64 -3.91 -9.71
CA GLY A 282 6.94 -2.62 -9.55
C GLY A 282 7.49 -1.45 -10.38
N ALA A 283 8.71 -1.57 -10.91
CA ALA A 283 9.38 -0.53 -11.67
C ALA A 283 8.88 -0.45 -13.12
N SER A 284 9.21 0.65 -13.78
CA SER A 284 8.93 0.86 -15.21
C SER A 284 10.21 1.22 -15.95
N VAL A 285 10.27 0.90 -17.24
CA VAL A 285 11.34 1.30 -18.16
C VAL A 285 10.74 1.77 -19.47
N THR A 286 11.35 2.76 -20.11
CA THR A 286 11.11 3.05 -21.52
C THR A 286 12.04 2.17 -22.35
N ALA A 287 11.48 1.41 -23.28
CA ALA A 287 12.26 0.50 -24.12
C ALA A 287 13.23 1.27 -25.05
N ASP A 288 14.37 0.65 -25.37
CA ASP A 288 15.42 1.28 -26.19
C ASP A 288 14.94 1.53 -27.64
N GLY A 289 14.06 0.66 -28.15
CA GLY A 289 13.47 0.71 -29.49
C GLY A 289 12.20 1.58 -29.61
N GLN A 290 11.63 1.57 -30.81
CA GLN A 290 10.39 2.28 -31.16
C GLN A 290 9.44 1.36 -31.94
N ILE A 291 8.13 1.58 -31.77
CA ILE A 291 7.08 1.02 -32.62
C ILE A 291 6.62 2.05 -33.66
N VAL A 292 6.02 1.58 -34.75
CA VAL A 292 5.38 2.43 -35.78
C VAL A 292 3.97 1.93 -36.04
N LEU A 293 2.98 2.81 -35.86
CA LEU A 293 1.56 2.54 -36.11
C LEU A 293 1.09 3.41 -37.28
N ARG A 294 0.49 2.78 -38.29
CA ARG A 294 -0.19 3.47 -39.38
C ARG A 294 -1.65 3.67 -38.99
N ILE A 295 -2.12 4.90 -38.90
CA ILE A 295 -3.45 5.25 -38.40
C ILE A 295 -4.19 6.08 -39.44
N ASP A 296 -5.37 5.60 -39.86
CA ASP A 296 -6.37 6.36 -40.62
C ASP A 296 -7.11 7.31 -39.68
N ARG A 297 -6.85 8.60 -39.83
CA ARG A 297 -7.40 9.67 -38.98
C ARG A 297 -8.90 9.92 -39.17
N THR A 298 -9.56 9.28 -40.15
CA THR A 298 -11.04 9.32 -40.25
C THR A 298 -11.73 8.52 -39.13
N ILE A 299 -11.00 7.65 -38.43
CA ILE A 299 -11.48 6.84 -37.32
C ILE A 299 -10.75 7.30 -36.05
N ALA A 300 -11.49 7.58 -34.98
CA ALA A 300 -10.91 7.98 -33.70
C ALA A 300 -10.04 6.85 -33.10
N PHE A 301 -8.84 7.19 -32.65
CA PHE A 301 -7.91 6.18 -32.15
C PHE A 301 -8.24 5.75 -30.72
N THR A 302 -8.31 4.43 -30.50
CA THR A 302 -8.57 3.83 -29.18
C THR A 302 -7.33 3.10 -28.67
N PRO A 303 -6.42 3.77 -27.91
CA PRO A 303 -5.16 3.17 -27.46
C PRO A 303 -5.38 1.92 -26.59
N ASP A 304 -6.46 1.88 -25.82
CA ASP A 304 -6.81 0.76 -24.93
C ASP A 304 -7.15 -0.55 -25.70
N ALA A 305 -7.37 -0.46 -27.02
CA ALA A 305 -7.61 -1.62 -27.89
C ALA A 305 -6.31 -2.21 -28.48
N LEU A 306 -5.13 -1.68 -28.12
CA LEU A 306 -3.83 -2.26 -28.47
C LEU A 306 -3.57 -3.51 -27.62
N ALA A 307 -3.43 -4.68 -28.25
CA ALA A 307 -3.12 -5.92 -27.55
C ALA A 307 -1.61 -6.22 -27.57
N TRP A 308 -1.04 -6.57 -26.42
CA TRP A 308 0.39 -6.83 -26.26
C TRP A 308 0.66 -8.26 -25.79
N ASN A 309 1.74 -8.86 -26.29
CA ASN A 309 2.35 -10.06 -25.74
C ASN A 309 3.75 -9.70 -25.21
N ILE A 310 4.02 -9.97 -23.94
CA ILE A 310 5.27 -9.58 -23.27
C ILE A 310 5.88 -10.80 -22.58
N THR A 311 7.14 -11.11 -22.90
CA THR A 311 7.88 -12.29 -22.39
C THR A 311 9.18 -11.91 -21.70
N ALA A 312 9.63 -12.71 -20.73
CA ALA A 312 10.87 -12.54 -19.98
C ALA A 312 11.44 -13.88 -19.49
N ASP A 313 12.71 -13.90 -19.03
CA ASP A 313 13.30 -15.08 -18.37
C ASP A 313 12.63 -15.39 -17.02
N SER A 314 12.33 -16.66 -16.75
CA SER A 314 11.76 -17.10 -15.47
C SER A 314 12.82 -17.29 -14.38
N ALA A 315 12.58 -16.75 -13.18
CA ALA A 315 13.32 -17.07 -11.96
C ALA A 315 12.48 -17.96 -11.02
N ILE A 316 13.12 -18.54 -10.01
CA ILE A 316 12.44 -19.32 -8.95
C ILE A 316 12.24 -18.44 -7.72
N ALA A 317 10.99 -18.15 -7.38
CA ALA A 317 10.61 -17.41 -6.17
C ALA A 317 11.03 -18.14 -4.89
N LEU A 318 11.76 -17.44 -4.03
CA LEU A 318 12.01 -17.82 -2.63
C LEU A 318 10.87 -17.34 -1.72
N GLU A 319 10.75 -17.97 -0.55
CA GLU A 319 9.82 -17.53 0.51
C GLU A 319 10.15 -16.09 0.96
N GLU A 320 9.13 -15.27 1.19
CA GLU A 320 9.30 -13.84 1.45
C GLU A 320 10.16 -13.57 2.69
N ALA A 321 11.10 -12.64 2.56
CA ALA A 321 11.99 -12.22 3.63
C ALA A 321 11.53 -10.94 4.32
N ARG A 322 12.02 -10.73 5.55
CA ARG A 322 11.88 -9.50 6.33
C ARG A 322 13.16 -8.68 6.27
N PRO A 323 13.11 -7.35 6.41
CA PRO A 323 14.30 -6.51 6.50
C PRO A 323 15.07 -6.74 7.82
N ALA A 324 16.37 -6.43 7.80
CA ALA A 324 17.33 -6.54 8.91
C ALA A 324 17.36 -7.91 9.63
N GLU A 325 17.35 -9.00 8.87
CA GLU A 325 17.46 -10.38 9.38
C GLU A 325 18.50 -11.20 8.59
N VAL A 326 19.13 -12.19 9.23
CA VAL A 326 20.07 -13.12 8.59
C VAL A 326 19.34 -14.42 8.28
N TYR A 327 19.30 -14.78 7.00
CA TYR A 327 18.64 -15.98 6.49
C TYR A 327 19.66 -17.11 6.25
N VAL A 328 19.22 -18.34 6.53
CA VAL A 328 19.96 -19.57 6.26
C VAL A 328 18.98 -20.54 5.60
N LEU A 329 19.22 -20.89 4.34
CA LEU A 329 18.39 -21.79 3.54
C LEU A 329 19.18 -23.08 3.22
N PRO A 330 18.64 -24.28 3.50
CA PRO A 330 19.27 -25.53 3.09
C PRO A 330 19.39 -25.62 1.57
N LEU A 331 20.57 -25.98 1.05
CA LEU A 331 20.75 -26.12 -0.40
C LEU A 331 19.94 -27.26 -0.99
N ALA A 332 19.65 -28.31 -0.21
CA ALA A 332 18.78 -29.42 -0.61
C ALA A 332 17.36 -28.94 -0.96
N ASP A 333 16.80 -28.01 -0.18
CA ASP A 333 15.45 -27.46 -0.40
C ASP A 333 15.39 -26.56 -1.64
N LEU A 334 16.54 -25.99 -2.03
CA LEU A 334 16.71 -25.21 -3.27
C LEU A 334 17.03 -26.08 -4.50
N GLY A 335 16.98 -27.42 -4.38
CA GLY A 335 17.26 -28.36 -5.47
C GLY A 335 18.73 -28.78 -5.61
N PHE A 336 19.61 -28.40 -4.67
CA PHE A 336 21.05 -28.68 -4.68
C PHE A 336 21.46 -29.61 -3.51
N PRO A 337 20.96 -30.87 -3.42
CA PRO A 337 21.24 -31.77 -2.30
C PRO A 337 22.71 -32.22 -2.21
N GLN A 338 23.49 -32.05 -3.28
CA GLN A 338 24.94 -32.30 -3.32
C GLN A 338 25.79 -31.03 -3.05
N GLY A 339 25.15 -29.90 -2.70
CA GLY A 339 25.79 -28.59 -2.61
C GLY A 339 25.87 -27.86 -3.96
N ALA A 340 26.45 -26.66 -3.95
CA ALA A 340 26.65 -25.82 -5.13
C ALA A 340 28.05 -25.18 -5.11
N ASP A 341 28.56 -24.84 -6.29
CA ASP A 341 29.95 -24.41 -6.50
C ASP A 341 30.16 -22.93 -6.16
N SER A 342 29.18 -22.08 -6.49
CA SER A 342 29.24 -20.64 -6.26
C SER A 342 27.86 -20.00 -6.15
N VAL A 343 27.81 -18.84 -5.49
CA VAL A 343 26.66 -17.94 -5.46
C VAL A 343 27.09 -16.51 -5.76
N SER A 344 26.24 -15.77 -6.45
CA SER A 344 26.28 -14.30 -6.49
C SER A 344 24.91 -13.73 -6.17
N ALA A 345 24.86 -12.57 -5.52
CA ALA A 345 23.64 -11.85 -5.20
C ALA A 345 23.61 -10.48 -5.89
N SER A 346 22.41 -9.98 -6.17
CA SER A 346 22.18 -8.65 -6.74
C SER A 346 20.87 -8.04 -6.26
N GLY A 347 20.67 -6.74 -6.51
CA GLY A 347 19.54 -5.97 -5.99
C GLY A 347 19.79 -5.50 -4.55
N ALA A 348 18.82 -5.70 -3.67
CA ALA A 348 18.87 -5.24 -2.28
C ALA A 348 19.87 -5.99 -1.37
N ILE A 349 20.39 -7.14 -1.80
CA ILE A 349 21.37 -7.95 -1.03
C ILE A 349 22.75 -7.81 -1.66
N SER A 350 23.73 -7.43 -0.82
CA SER A 350 25.13 -7.22 -1.22
C SER A 350 26.07 -8.40 -0.92
N GLU A 351 25.71 -9.29 0.01
CA GLU A 351 26.54 -10.42 0.42
C GLU A 351 25.72 -11.71 0.53
N ALA A 352 26.24 -12.79 -0.06
CA ALA A 352 25.74 -14.15 0.09
C ALA A 352 26.90 -15.14 0.24
N LEU A 353 26.70 -16.21 0.99
CA LEU A 353 27.71 -17.23 1.30
C LEU A 353 27.11 -18.63 1.17
N LEU A 354 27.81 -19.52 0.46
CA LEU A 354 27.59 -20.96 0.55
C LEU A 354 28.48 -21.55 1.64
N LYS A 355 27.90 -22.19 2.65
CA LYS A 355 28.65 -22.83 3.74
C LYS A 355 27.84 -23.94 4.41
N ASP A 356 28.50 -25.04 4.78
CA ASP A 356 27.92 -26.20 5.49
C ASP A 356 26.61 -26.74 4.84
N GLY A 357 26.52 -26.73 3.50
CA GLY A 357 25.30 -27.17 2.78
C GLY A 357 24.13 -26.17 2.81
N THR A 358 24.39 -24.89 3.16
CA THR A 358 23.38 -23.83 3.23
C THR A 358 23.76 -22.61 2.39
N LEU A 359 22.77 -21.93 1.82
CA LEU A 359 22.86 -20.55 1.35
C LEU A 359 22.59 -19.62 2.53
N ARG A 360 23.44 -18.61 2.73
CA ARG A 360 23.33 -17.62 3.81
C ARG A 360 23.42 -16.21 3.26
N PHE A 361 22.57 -15.31 3.73
CA PHE A 361 22.57 -13.90 3.36
C PHE A 361 21.95 -13.04 4.46
N ALA A 362 22.18 -11.73 4.41
CA ALA A 362 21.54 -10.76 5.30
C ALA A 362 20.70 -9.78 4.47
N THR A 363 19.51 -9.45 4.96
CA THR A 363 18.65 -8.42 4.35
C THR A 363 19.01 -7.02 4.88
N PRO A 364 18.91 -5.97 4.06
CA PRO A 364 19.11 -4.58 4.49
C PRO A 364 17.99 -4.13 5.44
N GLY A 365 18.16 -2.96 6.07
CA GLY A 365 17.12 -2.30 6.85
C GLY A 365 15.85 -1.99 6.05
N ASP A 366 14.75 -1.74 6.76
CA ASP A 366 13.48 -1.41 6.12
C ASP A 366 13.47 0.03 5.65
N THR A 367 13.36 0.21 4.34
CA THR A 367 13.25 1.51 3.68
C THR A 367 11.86 2.13 3.81
N GLY A 368 10.83 1.32 4.13
CA GLY A 368 9.41 1.69 4.06
C GLY A 368 8.72 1.25 2.77
N VAL A 369 9.46 0.65 1.84
CA VAL A 369 8.93 0.08 0.59
C VAL A 369 9.45 -1.35 0.42
N ASN A 370 8.75 -2.16 -0.37
CA ASN A 370 9.22 -3.50 -0.71
C ASN A 370 10.56 -3.44 -1.45
N GLN A 371 11.48 -4.32 -1.07
CA GLN A 371 12.81 -4.44 -1.63
C GLN A 371 12.95 -5.80 -2.31
N TYR A 372 13.80 -5.89 -3.34
CA TYR A 372 13.93 -7.10 -4.16
C TYR A 372 15.39 -7.48 -4.36
N ALA A 373 15.70 -8.77 -4.29
CA ALA A 373 17.01 -9.31 -4.54
C ALA A 373 16.95 -10.52 -5.48
N GLN A 374 18.09 -10.87 -6.08
CA GLN A 374 18.24 -12.08 -6.89
C GLN A 374 19.51 -12.82 -6.48
N PHE A 375 19.47 -14.14 -6.63
CA PHE A 375 20.63 -15.02 -6.46
C PHE A 375 20.85 -15.81 -7.73
N LEU A 376 22.12 -15.96 -8.11
CA LEU A 376 22.54 -16.90 -9.15
C LEU A 376 23.39 -17.98 -8.47
N ILE A 377 22.86 -19.20 -8.38
CA ILE A 377 23.52 -20.36 -7.77
C ILE A 377 24.01 -21.27 -8.90
N SER A 378 25.30 -21.59 -8.91
CA SER A 378 25.90 -22.44 -9.95
C SER A 378 26.27 -23.82 -9.41
N GLN A 379 25.97 -24.87 -10.17
CA GLN A 379 26.40 -26.25 -9.91
C GLN A 379 26.76 -26.93 -11.24
N GLY A 380 27.97 -27.48 -11.35
CA GLY A 380 28.42 -28.20 -12.55
C GLY A 380 28.47 -27.33 -13.82
N GLY A 381 28.60 -26.01 -13.66
CA GLY A 381 28.57 -25.04 -14.76
C GLY A 381 27.17 -24.61 -15.22
N VAL A 382 26.10 -25.17 -14.65
CA VAL A 382 24.72 -24.71 -14.86
C VAL A 382 24.37 -23.73 -13.75
N ALA A 383 23.74 -22.60 -14.11
CA ALA A 383 23.38 -21.54 -13.16
C ALA A 383 21.84 -21.38 -13.06
N THR A 384 21.30 -21.51 -11.86
CA THR A 384 19.87 -21.34 -11.57
C THR A 384 19.63 -19.98 -10.92
N LYS A 385 18.64 -19.24 -11.41
CA LYS A 385 18.27 -17.90 -10.95
C LYS A 385 17.12 -17.97 -9.96
N PHE A 386 17.32 -17.36 -8.78
CA PHE A 386 16.32 -17.22 -7.73
C PHE A 386 16.00 -15.75 -7.48
N SER A 387 14.78 -15.49 -7.06
CA SER A 387 14.19 -14.17 -6.77
C SER A 387 13.77 -14.13 -5.30
N LEU A 388 13.92 -12.96 -4.65
CA LEU A 388 13.51 -12.76 -3.26
C LEU A 388 12.81 -11.40 -3.11
N LEU A 389 11.57 -11.43 -2.65
CA LEU A 389 10.87 -10.28 -2.09
C LEU A 389 11.25 -10.11 -0.62
N ILE A 390 11.68 -8.91 -0.25
CA ILE A 390 11.92 -8.45 1.11
C ILE A 390 10.81 -7.46 1.43
N ARG A 391 9.78 -7.91 2.17
CA ARG A 391 8.54 -7.15 2.39
C ARG A 391 8.71 -6.14 3.51
N THR A 392 8.37 -4.87 3.25
CA THR A 392 8.38 -3.82 4.30
C THR A 392 7.48 -4.22 5.48
N GLN A 393 7.90 -3.88 6.69
CA GLN A 393 7.14 -4.06 7.93
C GLN A 393 6.58 -2.72 8.45
N LEU A 394 7.03 -1.59 7.90
CA LEU A 394 6.54 -0.24 8.17
C LEU A 394 6.33 0.54 6.86
N PRO A 395 5.28 0.24 6.07
CA PRO A 395 5.04 0.89 4.80
C PRO A 395 4.95 2.41 4.94
N THR A 396 5.60 3.13 4.02
CA THR A 396 5.53 4.61 3.96
C THR A 396 4.41 5.14 3.08
N ASP A 397 3.84 4.29 2.23
CA ASP A 397 2.76 4.65 1.31
C ASP A 397 1.49 5.03 2.07
N VAL A 398 0.67 5.87 1.46
CA VAL A 398 -0.65 6.24 1.99
C VAL A 398 -1.67 5.21 1.50
N GLU A 399 -2.34 4.53 2.43
CA GLU A 399 -3.42 3.61 2.12
C GLU A 399 -4.76 4.36 2.05
N VAL A 400 -5.56 4.06 1.03
CA VAL A 400 -6.92 4.58 0.88
C VAL A 400 -7.87 3.64 1.64
N PHE A 401 -8.67 4.17 2.56
CA PHE A 401 -9.77 3.41 3.15
C PHE A 401 -11.01 3.60 2.28
N SER A 402 -11.42 2.54 1.58
CA SER A 402 -12.61 2.53 0.72
C SER A 402 -13.20 1.13 0.60
N ASP A 403 -14.52 1.03 0.64
CA ASP A 403 -15.27 -0.22 0.43
C ASP A 403 -15.51 -0.53 -1.04
N ASP A 404 -15.08 0.37 -1.94
CA ASP A 404 -14.98 0.16 -3.38
C ASP A 404 -13.59 0.61 -3.86
N PRO A 405 -12.74 -0.28 -4.44
CA PRO A 405 -11.43 0.08 -4.95
C PRO A 405 -11.49 0.67 -6.37
N ASP A 406 -12.56 0.40 -7.12
CA ASP A 406 -12.76 0.83 -8.50
C ASP A 406 -13.35 2.25 -8.57
N ALA A 407 -13.89 2.75 -7.45
CA ALA A 407 -14.38 4.13 -7.28
C ALA A 407 -13.33 5.24 -7.45
N GLY A 408 -12.03 4.92 -7.60
CA GLY A 408 -11.01 5.85 -8.06
C GLY A 408 -10.71 7.02 -7.11
N ALA A 409 -10.28 6.73 -5.89
CA ALA A 409 -9.87 7.76 -4.93
C ALA A 409 -8.72 8.64 -5.45
N PRO A 410 -8.77 9.98 -5.29
CA PRO A 410 -7.67 10.85 -5.73
C PRO A 410 -6.41 10.59 -4.88
N PRO A 411 -5.19 10.70 -5.46
CA PRO A 411 -3.96 10.41 -4.73
C PRO A 411 -3.67 11.48 -3.68
N LEU A 412 -3.40 11.10 -2.43
CA LEU A 412 -2.99 12.06 -1.40
C LEU A 412 -1.49 12.39 -1.51
N THR A 413 -1.16 13.67 -1.69
CA THR A 413 0.22 14.17 -1.56
C THR A 413 0.49 14.60 -0.13
N VAL A 414 1.53 14.02 0.50
CA VAL A 414 1.99 14.40 1.85
C VAL A 414 3.38 15.04 1.75
N SER A 415 3.62 16.14 2.45
CA SER A 415 4.87 16.91 2.38
C SER A 415 5.31 17.39 3.76
N GLY A 416 6.61 17.26 4.08
CA GLY A 416 7.17 17.66 5.38
C GLY A 416 7.45 16.50 6.36
N LEU A 417 7.20 15.26 5.95
CA LEU A 417 7.67 14.07 6.67
C LEU A 417 9.16 13.83 6.42
N GLY A 418 9.86 13.34 7.45
CA GLY A 418 11.21 12.83 7.33
C GLY A 418 11.26 11.36 6.85
N PRO A 419 12.47 10.79 6.71
CA PRO A 419 12.64 9.38 6.32
C PRO A 419 11.77 8.42 7.15
N HIS A 420 11.20 7.41 6.50
CA HIS A 420 10.29 6.44 7.11
C HIS A 420 9.08 7.08 7.83
N ASN A 421 8.51 8.14 7.23
CA ASN A 421 7.42 8.93 7.79
C ASN A 421 7.68 9.47 9.21
N THR A 422 8.94 9.82 9.51
CA THR A 422 9.30 10.40 10.81
C THR A 422 8.75 11.83 10.91
N LEU A 423 8.00 12.13 11.98
CA LEU A 423 7.50 13.48 12.26
C LEU A 423 8.65 14.42 12.65
N GLN A 424 8.68 15.62 12.09
CA GLN A 424 9.72 16.63 12.31
C GLN A 424 9.10 17.98 12.71
N ALA A 425 9.90 18.90 13.25
CA ALA A 425 9.44 20.23 13.70
C ALA A 425 9.17 21.23 12.55
N GLY A 426 9.26 20.80 11.29
CA GLY A 426 8.93 21.60 10.11
C GLY A 426 7.41 21.74 9.89
N SER A 427 7.02 22.39 8.79
CA SER A 427 5.62 22.38 8.35
C SER A 427 5.25 21.04 7.73
N LEU A 428 4.07 20.51 8.06
CA LEU A 428 3.49 19.30 7.48
C LEU A 428 2.26 19.69 6.66
N SER A 429 2.15 19.23 5.43
CA SER A 429 1.04 19.54 4.52
C SER A 429 0.48 18.30 3.87
N PHE A 430 -0.83 18.27 3.70
CA PHE A 430 -1.61 17.21 3.06
C PHE A 430 -2.44 17.84 1.95
N ARG A 431 -2.34 17.34 0.71
CA ARG A 431 -2.99 17.94 -0.45
C ARG A 431 -3.62 16.86 -1.33
N LEU A 432 -4.86 17.12 -1.77
CA LEU A 432 -5.54 16.35 -2.80
C LEU A 432 -5.42 17.07 -4.16
N PRO A 433 -4.59 16.59 -5.10
CA PRO A 433 -4.56 17.09 -6.47
C PRO A 433 -5.94 16.91 -7.11
N GLY A 434 -6.41 17.91 -7.85
CA GLY A 434 -7.75 17.90 -8.47
C GLY A 434 -8.90 18.34 -7.55
N ALA A 435 -8.72 18.41 -6.24
CA ALA A 435 -9.77 18.86 -5.29
C ALA A 435 -9.98 20.39 -5.24
N ALA A 436 -9.40 21.15 -6.17
CA ALA A 436 -9.53 22.61 -6.21
C ALA A 436 -10.98 23.01 -6.51
N GLY A 437 -11.61 23.76 -5.60
CA GLY A 437 -13.01 24.15 -5.69
C GLY A 437 -13.98 23.35 -4.82
N LEU A 438 -13.55 22.24 -4.19
CA LEU A 438 -14.34 21.59 -3.14
C LEU A 438 -14.26 22.40 -1.83
N ASP A 439 -15.38 22.69 -1.18
CA ASP A 439 -15.38 23.26 0.18
C ASP A 439 -15.18 22.13 1.20
N LEU A 440 -13.92 21.91 1.58
CA LEU A 440 -13.49 20.87 2.52
C LEU A 440 -13.31 21.39 3.95
N GLN A 441 -13.47 22.69 4.19
CA GLN A 441 -13.00 23.37 5.41
C GLN A 441 -13.71 22.91 6.68
N ASP A 442 -15.04 22.80 6.63
CA ASP A 442 -15.87 22.72 7.82
C ASP A 442 -15.89 21.32 8.44
N ASP A 443 -15.90 20.27 7.62
CA ASP A 443 -16.15 18.89 8.06
C ASP A 443 -14.91 17.99 8.05
N SER A 444 -13.91 18.28 7.21
CA SER A 444 -12.66 17.50 7.17
C SER A 444 -11.94 17.50 8.53
N GLY A 445 -11.20 16.42 8.81
CA GLY A 445 -10.51 16.20 10.06
C GLY A 445 -9.33 15.23 9.93
N GLY A 446 -8.56 15.11 11.00
CA GLY A 446 -7.54 14.08 11.12
C GLY A 446 -7.51 13.54 12.53
N LEU A 447 -7.18 12.26 12.66
CA LEU A 447 -7.09 11.50 13.90
C LEU A 447 -5.73 10.82 13.96
N VAL A 448 -4.94 11.12 14.99
CA VAL A 448 -3.73 10.38 15.34
C VAL A 448 -4.08 9.38 16.42
N LEU A 449 -3.87 8.10 16.15
CA LEU A 449 -3.91 7.02 17.13
C LEU A 449 -2.48 6.63 17.54
N GLY A 450 -2.32 6.24 18.80
CA GLY A 450 -1.04 5.83 19.38
C GLY A 450 -1.18 4.77 20.45
N PRO A 451 -0.06 4.39 21.11
CA PRO A 451 -0.07 3.37 22.15
C PRO A 451 -1.01 3.72 23.31
N ASN A 452 -1.48 2.70 24.04
CA ASN A 452 -2.40 2.83 25.17
C ASN A 452 -3.71 3.56 24.85
N ASN A 453 -4.25 3.36 23.64
CA ASN A 453 -5.47 4.02 23.16
C ASN A 453 -5.37 5.56 23.14
N PHE A 454 -4.15 6.11 23.00
CA PHE A 454 -3.97 7.53 22.75
C PHE A 454 -4.72 7.95 21.47
N ALA A 455 -5.47 9.04 21.54
CA ALA A 455 -6.09 9.68 20.37
C ALA A 455 -5.98 11.20 20.47
N LEU A 456 -5.66 11.83 19.34
CA LEU A 456 -5.57 13.28 19.21
C LEU A 456 -6.14 13.72 17.85
N SER A 457 -6.92 14.80 17.82
CA SER A 457 -7.40 15.37 16.57
C SER A 457 -6.36 16.34 15.98
N LEU A 458 -6.11 16.24 14.67
CA LEU A 458 -5.27 17.19 13.93
C LEU A 458 -6.00 18.50 13.60
N LYS A 459 -7.34 18.52 13.68
CA LYS A 459 -8.17 19.67 13.27
C LYS A 459 -7.80 21.00 13.92
N PRO A 460 -7.39 21.07 15.21
CA PRO A 460 -6.92 22.31 15.83
C PRO A 460 -5.53 22.81 15.37
N TYR A 461 -4.75 21.97 14.69
CA TYR A 461 -3.34 22.25 14.34
C TYR A 461 -3.14 22.67 12.89
N TRP A 462 -4.11 22.44 12.02
CA TRP A 462 -4.01 22.72 10.58
C TRP A 462 -4.89 23.89 10.11
N THR A 463 -4.53 24.45 8.95
CA THR A 463 -5.34 25.44 8.23
C THR A 463 -5.60 24.99 6.81
N TYR A 464 -6.84 25.15 6.35
CA TYR A 464 -7.26 24.82 4.99
C TYR A 464 -6.91 25.93 3.98
N ASN A 465 -6.52 25.56 2.76
CA ASN A 465 -6.31 26.45 1.62
C ASN A 465 -7.24 26.04 0.46
N GLY A 466 -8.31 26.81 0.25
CA GLY A 466 -9.28 26.56 -0.82
C GLY A 466 -8.74 26.73 -2.25
N ALA A 467 -7.59 27.39 -2.43
CA ALA A 467 -7.02 27.61 -3.76
C ALA A 467 -6.36 26.34 -4.36
N ASP A 468 -5.87 25.43 -3.51
CA ASP A 468 -5.14 24.23 -3.93
C ASP A 468 -5.58 22.93 -3.24
N GLY A 469 -6.59 22.99 -2.38
CA GLY A 469 -7.18 21.86 -1.66
C GLY A 469 -6.34 21.32 -0.51
N SER A 470 -5.34 22.08 -0.02
CA SER A 470 -4.41 21.60 1.00
C SER A 470 -4.80 21.93 2.45
N PHE A 471 -4.38 21.07 3.38
CA PHE A 471 -4.38 21.32 4.83
C PHE A 471 -2.94 21.36 5.31
N THR A 472 -2.56 22.45 5.99
CA THR A 472 -1.18 22.66 6.42
C THR A 472 -1.08 22.92 7.92
N ILE A 473 -0.24 22.14 8.60
CA ILE A 473 0.23 22.37 9.97
C ILE A 473 1.51 23.20 9.88
N SER A 474 1.47 24.44 10.38
CA SER A 474 2.65 25.32 10.44
C SER A 474 3.72 24.76 11.38
N ALA A 475 4.99 25.11 11.21
CA ALA A 475 6.08 24.67 12.10
C ALA A 475 5.82 24.99 13.59
N ALA A 476 5.15 26.13 13.89
CA ALA A 476 4.76 26.49 15.25
C ALA A 476 3.68 25.55 15.82
N ALA A 477 2.64 25.24 15.04
CA ALA A 477 1.61 24.27 15.41
C ALA A 477 2.19 22.85 15.49
N MET A 478 3.15 22.50 14.63
CA MET A 478 3.85 21.23 14.66
C MET A 478 4.67 21.05 15.94
N GLY A 479 5.30 22.11 16.45
CA GLY A 479 5.94 22.10 17.77
C GLY A 479 4.96 21.78 18.91
N GLN A 480 3.75 22.37 18.89
CA GLN A 480 2.69 22.07 19.86
C GLN A 480 2.16 20.64 19.72
N LEU A 481 2.00 20.16 18.49
CA LEU A 481 1.57 18.79 18.20
C LEU A 481 2.61 17.77 18.71
N LEU A 482 3.88 17.96 18.38
CA LEU A 482 4.98 17.11 18.86
C LEU A 482 5.11 17.12 20.39
N ALA A 483 4.86 18.23 21.07
CA ALA A 483 4.80 18.27 22.53
C ALA A 483 3.64 17.45 23.12
N SER A 484 2.59 17.21 22.34
CA SER A 484 1.36 16.50 22.76
C SER A 484 1.36 15.00 22.40
N LEU A 485 2.22 14.57 21.46
CA LEU A 485 2.25 13.19 20.95
C LEU A 485 3.21 12.28 21.75
N PRO A 486 2.84 11.01 22.03
CA PRO A 486 3.76 10.04 22.62
C PRO A 486 4.86 9.64 21.62
N ASN A 487 6.05 9.25 22.12
CA ASN A 487 7.07 8.62 21.30
C ASN A 487 6.62 7.21 20.89
N GLY A 488 6.78 6.83 19.63
CA GLY A 488 6.29 5.55 19.11
C GLY A 488 5.92 5.54 17.63
N ARG A 489 5.37 4.40 17.20
CA ARG A 489 4.58 4.27 15.98
C ARG A 489 3.21 4.93 16.21
N LEU A 490 2.75 5.72 15.25
CA LEU A 490 1.48 6.42 15.25
C LEU A 490 0.73 6.08 13.97
N ASP A 491 -0.56 5.79 14.07
CA ASP A 491 -1.44 5.64 12.91
C ASP A 491 -2.16 6.98 12.70
N ILE A 492 -2.00 7.59 11.53
CA ILE A 492 -2.66 8.84 11.17
C ILE A 492 -3.75 8.54 10.15
N SER A 493 -4.99 8.87 10.51
CA SER A 493 -6.16 8.79 9.64
C SER A 493 -6.62 10.21 9.28
N LEU A 494 -6.82 10.47 8.00
CA LEU A 494 -7.14 11.77 7.42
C LEU A 494 -8.47 11.67 6.67
N ASN A 495 -9.48 12.37 7.18
CA ASN A 495 -10.83 12.34 6.64
C ASN A 495 -11.14 13.66 5.93
N TYR A 496 -11.33 13.59 4.63
CA TYR A 496 -11.72 14.71 3.77
C TYR A 496 -13.21 14.60 3.48
N VAL A 497 -13.96 15.68 3.70
CA VAL A 497 -15.41 15.70 3.51
C VAL A 497 -15.80 17.04 2.91
N SER A 498 -16.51 17.02 1.78
CA SER A 498 -17.12 18.22 1.22
C SER A 498 -18.35 18.64 2.01
N LYS A 499 -18.61 19.94 2.01
CA LYS A 499 -19.73 20.58 2.72
C LYS A 499 -21.10 19.99 2.40
N ASP A 500 -21.33 19.63 1.14
CA ASP A 500 -22.56 18.97 0.68
C ASP A 500 -22.62 17.47 1.02
N GLY A 501 -21.52 16.86 1.46
CA GLY A 501 -21.40 15.43 1.71
C GLY A 501 -21.30 14.58 0.44
N GLY A 502 -21.25 15.18 -0.75
CA GLY A 502 -21.15 14.47 -2.03
C GLY A 502 -19.76 13.90 -2.32
N PHE A 503 -18.73 14.41 -1.65
CA PHE A 503 -17.38 13.86 -1.62
C PHE A 503 -16.98 13.58 -0.17
N ALA A 504 -16.57 12.36 0.10
CA ALA A 504 -15.95 11.96 1.34
C ALA A 504 -14.81 10.98 1.03
N GLN A 505 -13.71 11.04 1.76
CA GLN A 505 -12.60 10.11 1.60
C GLN A 505 -11.80 9.99 2.90
N VAL A 506 -11.33 8.78 3.20
CA VAL A 506 -10.40 8.51 4.31
C VAL A 506 -9.08 7.97 3.75
N TYR A 507 -7.97 8.51 4.26
CA TYR A 507 -6.61 8.04 3.99
C TYR A 507 -5.91 7.70 5.30
N ASN A 508 -5.15 6.62 5.32
CA ASN A 508 -4.39 6.17 6.47
C ASN A 508 -2.90 6.11 6.12
N LEU A 509 -2.05 6.56 7.04
CA LEU A 509 -0.60 6.40 6.94
C LEU A 509 0.03 6.12 8.30
N ILE A 510 1.13 5.39 8.30
CA ILE A 510 1.96 5.22 9.49
C ILE A 510 2.92 6.42 9.59
N ALA A 511 3.07 6.97 10.79
CA ALA A 511 4.08 7.97 11.11
C ALA A 511 4.88 7.55 12.35
N LEU A 512 6.14 8.00 12.42
CA LEU A 512 7.03 7.71 13.56
C LEU A 512 7.30 8.98 14.34
N LYS A 513 7.02 8.97 15.65
CA LYS A 513 7.57 9.96 16.58
C LYS A 513 8.75 9.34 17.32
N ALA A 514 9.93 9.50 16.72
CA ALA A 514 11.18 9.06 17.34
C ALA A 514 11.58 9.97 18.50
N GLY A 515 12.10 9.36 19.57
CA GLY A 515 12.66 10.07 20.73
C GLY A 515 14.15 9.88 20.90
N ALA A 516 14.70 8.75 20.43
CA ALA A 516 16.04 8.29 20.80
C ALA A 516 17.01 8.16 19.61
N THR A 517 18.30 8.25 19.93
CA THR A 517 19.40 7.69 19.14
C THR A 517 20.04 6.54 19.92
N LEU A 518 20.25 5.40 19.26
CA LEU A 518 20.96 4.25 19.85
C LEU A 518 22.38 4.20 19.27
N ASN A 519 23.37 4.40 20.14
CA ASN A 519 24.79 4.33 19.82
C ASN A 519 25.34 2.97 20.28
N GLY A 520 26.13 2.33 19.43
CA GLY A 520 26.66 0.99 19.68
C GLY A 520 28.16 0.91 19.53
N LYS A 521 28.78 -0.02 20.27
CA LYS A 521 30.22 -0.27 20.19
C LYS A 521 30.57 -1.76 20.28
N LEU A 522 31.34 -2.24 19.31
CA LEU A 522 31.95 -3.56 19.33
C LEU A 522 33.18 -3.56 20.24
N VAL A 523 33.21 -4.47 21.21
CA VAL A 523 34.32 -4.69 22.14
C VAL A 523 34.74 -6.15 22.16
N ASN A 524 35.96 -6.46 22.56
CA ASN A 524 36.39 -7.83 22.80
C ASN A 524 36.07 -8.27 24.24
N SER A 525 36.39 -9.51 24.61
CA SER A 525 36.19 -10.05 25.97
C SER A 525 36.98 -9.33 27.09
N LEU A 526 37.90 -8.41 26.73
CA LEU A 526 38.63 -7.55 27.66
C LEU A 526 38.10 -6.10 27.66
N GLY A 527 37.00 -5.81 26.95
CA GLY A 527 36.40 -4.49 26.83
C GLY A 527 37.10 -3.53 25.86
N ALA A 528 38.15 -3.95 25.16
CA ALA A 528 38.84 -3.13 24.17
C ALA A 528 38.09 -3.11 22.83
N ALA A 529 38.13 -1.98 22.11
CA ALA A 529 37.38 -1.80 20.86
C ALA A 529 37.84 -2.75 19.74
N VAL A 530 36.88 -3.24 18.93
CA VAL A 530 37.16 -4.14 17.79
C VAL A 530 37.14 -3.35 16.48
N THR A 531 38.33 -3.06 15.96
CA THR A 531 38.53 -2.22 14.75
C THR A 531 38.56 -3.01 13.44
N GLY A 532 38.81 -4.33 13.50
CA GLY A 532 38.95 -5.20 12.32
C GLY A 532 37.63 -5.58 11.61
N LEU A 533 36.50 -4.98 11.99
CA LEU A 533 35.17 -5.26 11.46
C LEU A 533 34.52 -4.05 10.75
N ALA A 534 35.31 -3.02 10.45
CA ALA A 534 34.84 -1.85 9.70
C ALA A 534 34.16 -2.25 8.38
N GLY A 535 33.03 -1.61 8.05
CA GLY A 535 32.22 -1.93 6.88
C GLY A 535 31.21 -3.07 7.09
N ARG A 536 31.33 -3.88 8.14
CA ARG A 536 30.30 -4.89 8.48
C ARG A 536 29.00 -4.22 8.91
N LYS A 537 27.89 -4.92 8.70
CA LYS A 537 26.55 -4.48 9.10
C LYS A 537 26.19 -4.96 10.49
N VAL A 538 25.53 -4.10 11.26
CA VAL A 538 24.76 -4.46 12.46
C VAL A 538 23.28 -4.27 12.12
N LEU A 539 22.49 -5.29 12.41
CA LEU A 539 21.06 -5.34 12.15
C LEU A 539 20.32 -5.03 13.45
N LEU A 540 19.30 -4.18 13.39
CA LEU A 540 18.42 -3.83 14.49
C LEU A 540 16.99 -4.22 14.14
N ARG A 541 16.39 -5.02 15.02
CA ARG A 541 15.04 -5.58 14.84
C ARG A 541 14.22 -5.35 16.10
N GLY A 542 13.17 -4.54 16.00
CA GLY A 542 12.20 -4.33 17.07
C GLY A 542 11.29 -5.54 17.24
N TYR A 543 11.02 -5.91 18.48
CA TYR A 543 10.11 -7.01 18.79
C TYR A 543 8.64 -6.61 18.56
N ASN A 544 8.22 -5.42 19.00
CA ASN A 544 6.80 -5.01 18.97
C ASN A 544 6.52 -3.88 17.97
N SER A 545 7.50 -3.00 17.75
CA SER A 545 7.37 -1.78 16.95
C SER A 545 7.39 -2.01 15.43
N GLN A 546 7.71 -3.23 14.99
CA GLN A 546 8.02 -3.60 13.60
C GLN A 546 9.24 -2.86 12.99
N LEU A 547 9.89 -1.95 13.72
CA LEU A 547 11.05 -1.20 13.25
C LEU A 547 12.23 -2.14 12.91
N ARG A 548 12.73 -2.04 11.68
CA ARG A 548 13.87 -2.79 11.15
C ARG A 548 14.87 -1.82 10.53
N ARG A 549 16.13 -1.87 10.95
CA ARG A 549 17.21 -0.97 10.45
C ARG A 549 18.53 -1.73 10.35
N ASP A 550 19.43 -1.25 9.51
CA ASP A 550 20.84 -1.64 9.52
C ASP A 550 21.75 -0.42 9.74
N ALA A 551 22.92 -0.65 10.32
CA ALA A 551 23.97 0.33 10.50
C ALA A 551 25.32 -0.27 10.09
N THR A 552 26.22 0.56 9.59
CA THR A 552 27.59 0.14 9.22
C THR A 552 28.55 0.39 10.38
N VAL A 553 29.41 -0.58 10.68
CA VAL A 553 30.48 -0.46 11.68
C VAL A 553 31.61 0.42 11.16
N ASP A 554 32.03 1.42 11.95
CA ASP A 554 33.14 2.31 11.62
C ASP A 554 34.54 1.71 11.91
N ALA A 555 35.60 2.43 11.56
CA ALA A 555 36.99 2.01 11.78
C ALA A 555 37.39 1.88 13.27
N SER A 556 36.59 2.41 14.19
CA SER A 556 36.76 2.34 15.65
C SER A 556 35.85 1.30 16.31
N GLY A 557 35.05 0.57 15.54
CA GLY A 557 34.08 -0.42 16.02
C GLY A 557 32.76 0.16 16.51
N ASN A 558 32.45 1.43 16.25
CA ASN A 558 31.17 2.03 16.61
C ASN A 558 30.13 1.86 15.49
N PHE A 559 28.85 1.98 15.84
CA PHE A 559 27.73 2.07 14.91
C PHE A 559 26.60 2.90 15.56
N SER A 560 25.64 3.40 14.79
CA SER A 560 24.50 4.15 15.34
C SER A 560 23.21 3.95 14.56
N PHE A 561 22.09 3.96 15.28
CA PHE A 561 20.74 3.98 14.73
C PHE A 561 20.06 5.26 15.17
N GLY A 562 19.80 6.14 14.21
CA GLY A 562 18.98 7.34 14.42
C GLY A 562 17.49 7.02 14.42
N SER A 563 16.71 7.91 15.02
CA SER A 563 15.24 7.86 15.01
C SER A 563 14.62 6.56 15.50
N VAL A 564 15.19 5.94 16.53
CA VAL A 564 14.58 4.77 17.18
C VAL A 564 13.41 5.17 18.08
N ILE A 565 12.38 4.33 18.07
CA ILE A 565 11.16 4.45 18.88
C ILE A 565 11.19 3.48 20.07
N PRO A 566 10.33 3.66 21.09
CA PRO A 566 10.31 2.78 22.26
C PRO A 566 9.92 1.34 21.90
N ASP A 567 10.80 0.38 22.21
CA ASP A 567 10.63 -1.06 22.01
C ASP A 567 11.77 -1.82 22.71
N THR A 568 11.72 -3.15 22.73
CA THR A 568 12.91 -3.99 22.90
C THR A 568 13.43 -4.40 21.52
N TYR A 569 14.74 -4.23 21.30
CA TYR A 569 15.40 -4.54 20.03
C TYR A 569 16.36 -5.72 20.16
N GLN A 570 16.33 -6.65 19.21
CA GLN A 570 17.47 -7.52 18.95
C GLN A 570 18.49 -6.72 18.12
N VAL A 571 19.75 -6.69 18.55
CA VAL A 571 20.87 -6.06 17.84
C VAL A 571 21.89 -7.14 17.51
N THR A 572 22.13 -7.38 16.21
CA THR A 572 22.89 -8.54 15.71
C THR A 572 23.98 -8.11 14.75
N LEU A 573 25.21 -8.59 14.94
CA LEU A 573 26.27 -8.44 13.95
C LEU A 573 26.00 -9.38 12.76
N SER A 574 26.00 -8.84 11.54
CA SER A 574 25.79 -9.61 10.31
C SER A 574 27.04 -10.40 9.92
N ASP A 575 27.24 -11.55 10.56
CA ASP A 575 28.28 -12.52 10.23
C ASP A 575 27.65 -13.78 9.58
N LEU A 576 27.81 -13.93 8.26
CA LEU A 576 27.28 -15.08 7.53
C LEU A 576 28.04 -16.40 7.83
N ALA A 577 29.28 -16.32 8.31
CA ALA A 577 30.09 -17.50 8.61
C ALA A 577 29.63 -18.17 9.91
N THR A 578 29.15 -17.38 10.87
CA THR A 578 28.50 -17.82 12.13
C THR A 578 27.26 -16.95 12.44
N PRO A 579 26.12 -17.19 11.75
CA PRO A 579 24.91 -16.39 11.87
C PRO A 579 24.39 -16.29 13.30
N ASN A 580 23.89 -15.12 13.69
CA ASN A 580 23.17 -14.87 14.95
C ASN A 580 23.96 -15.16 16.25
N VAL A 581 25.25 -15.50 16.18
CA VAL A 581 26.10 -15.81 17.36
C VAL A 581 26.43 -14.56 18.18
N VAL A 582 26.66 -13.42 17.51
CA VAL A 582 26.99 -12.14 18.17
C VAL A 582 25.75 -11.26 18.13
N SER A 583 24.94 -11.36 19.18
CA SER A 583 23.66 -10.67 19.28
C SER A 583 23.30 -10.36 20.73
N VAL A 584 22.73 -9.18 20.96
CA VAL A 584 22.34 -8.65 22.28
C VAL A 584 20.95 -8.04 22.22
N SER A 585 20.33 -7.79 23.37
CA SER A 585 19.02 -7.13 23.45
C SER A 585 19.11 -5.74 24.04
N ALA A 586 18.52 -4.76 23.35
CA ALA A 586 18.54 -3.35 23.71
C ALA A 586 17.11 -2.82 23.95
N PRO A 587 16.66 -2.65 25.20
CA PRO A 587 15.43 -1.94 25.49
C PRO A 587 15.62 -0.43 25.27
N VAL A 588 14.64 0.22 24.65
CA VAL A 588 14.53 1.67 24.50
C VAL A 588 13.24 2.11 25.19
N PHE A 589 13.37 2.82 26.31
CA PHE A 589 12.22 3.27 27.10
C PHE A 589 11.57 4.53 26.52
N ALA A 590 10.31 4.78 26.89
CA ALA A 590 9.47 5.83 26.28
C ALA A 590 10.05 7.25 26.37
N GLY A 591 10.77 7.55 27.45
CA GLY A 591 11.41 8.85 27.71
C GLY A 591 12.89 8.95 27.34
N SER A 592 13.49 7.90 26.74
CA SER A 592 14.92 7.91 26.41
C SER A 592 15.21 8.79 25.19
N THR A 593 16.32 9.52 25.24
CA THR A 593 16.87 10.29 24.10
C THR A 593 18.24 9.76 23.65
N ALA A 594 19.01 9.16 24.56
CA ALA A 594 20.31 8.59 24.29
C ALA A 594 20.41 7.18 24.89
N VAL A 595 20.53 6.17 24.02
CA VAL A 595 20.72 4.77 24.38
C VAL A 595 22.09 4.32 23.93
N ASN A 596 22.84 3.62 24.78
CA ASN A 596 24.16 3.10 24.48
C ASN A 596 24.17 1.59 24.67
N VAL A 597 24.74 0.85 23.72
CA VAL A 597 24.87 -0.61 23.78
C VAL A 597 26.31 -1.06 23.51
N THR A 598 26.82 -2.01 24.30
CA THR A 598 28.05 -2.73 23.98
C THR A 598 27.74 -4.10 23.40
N LEU A 599 28.52 -4.55 22.42
CA LEU A 599 28.46 -5.91 21.86
C LEU A 599 29.84 -6.55 21.99
N THR A 600 29.94 -7.64 22.75
CA THR A 600 31.17 -8.40 22.93
C THR A 600 31.37 -9.37 21.76
N TYR A 601 32.39 -9.12 20.95
CA TYR A 601 32.85 -9.96 19.85
C TYR A 601 34.11 -10.74 20.27
N THR A 602 34.02 -12.08 20.29
CA THR A 602 35.12 -12.98 20.69
C THR A 602 35.90 -13.59 19.52
N GLY A 603 35.54 -13.25 18.27
CA GLY A 603 36.11 -13.86 17.06
C GLY A 603 35.46 -15.20 16.70
N ALA A 604 35.60 -15.61 15.44
CA ALA A 604 35.09 -16.90 14.93
C ALA A 604 35.79 -18.16 15.50
N SER A 605 36.66 -18.01 16.51
CA SER A 605 37.45 -19.08 17.13
C SER A 605 37.05 -19.32 18.59
N THR A 606 35.75 -19.49 18.86
CA THR A 606 35.25 -19.96 20.17
C THR A 606 35.80 -21.33 20.57
N SER A 607 36.34 -22.10 19.61
CA SER A 607 37.03 -23.39 19.77
C SER A 607 38.22 -23.40 20.74
N LYS A 608 38.70 -22.24 21.21
CA LYS A 608 39.82 -22.11 22.17
C LYS A 608 39.44 -21.56 23.55
N LEU A 609 38.17 -21.25 23.81
CA LEU A 609 37.73 -20.95 25.17
C LEU A 609 37.59 -22.26 25.96
N ALA A 610 38.52 -22.47 26.88
CA ALA A 610 38.44 -23.57 27.84
C ALA A 610 37.34 -23.26 28.88
N ALA A 611 36.40 -24.19 29.02
CA ALA A 611 35.14 -24.10 29.79
C ALA A 611 34.04 -23.20 29.19
N ALA A 612 32.82 -23.74 29.19
CA ALA A 612 31.58 -23.10 28.75
C ALA A 612 31.05 -22.10 29.80
N THR A 613 31.85 -21.09 30.12
CA THR A 613 31.50 -20.08 31.13
C THR A 613 30.64 -18.99 30.52
N ALA A 614 29.51 -18.66 31.17
CA ALA A 614 28.66 -17.54 30.80
C ALA A 614 29.41 -16.21 30.94
N VAL A 615 29.22 -15.29 29.99
CA VAL A 615 29.81 -13.95 29.97
C VAL A 615 28.75 -12.88 29.72
N ILE A 616 29.01 -11.65 30.15
CA ILE A 616 28.19 -10.50 29.76
C ILE A 616 28.59 -10.12 28.31
N SER A 617 27.70 -10.40 27.37
CA SER A 617 27.90 -10.12 25.94
C SER A 617 27.37 -8.76 25.51
N GLY A 618 26.46 -8.18 26.30
CA GLY A 618 25.98 -6.82 26.08
C GLY A 618 25.51 -6.14 27.37
N LEU A 619 25.76 -4.84 27.43
CA LEU A 619 25.26 -3.94 28.47
C LEU A 619 24.56 -2.77 27.78
N VAL A 620 23.38 -2.41 28.28
CA VAL A 620 22.60 -1.27 27.78
C VAL A 620 22.48 -0.22 28.87
N THR A 621 22.82 1.04 28.53
CA THR A 621 22.58 2.21 29.39
C THR A 621 21.78 3.25 28.64
N GLN A 622 20.89 3.96 29.34
CA GLN A 622 20.08 5.03 28.75
C GLN A 622 19.69 6.08 29.78
N ASP A 623 19.27 7.25 29.29
CA ASP A 623 18.82 8.40 30.06
C ASP A 623 17.34 8.31 30.51
N GLY A 624 16.51 7.60 29.76
CA GLY A 624 15.11 7.34 30.13
C GLY A 624 14.96 6.33 31.26
N ALA A 625 13.98 6.56 32.13
CA ALA A 625 13.63 5.62 33.19
C ALA A 625 12.98 4.34 32.61
N GLY A 626 13.40 3.19 33.15
CA GLY A 626 12.71 1.92 32.91
C GLY A 626 11.36 1.83 33.64
N PRO A 627 10.60 0.74 33.43
CA PRO A 627 9.41 0.48 34.23
C PRO A 627 9.77 0.37 35.72
N PRO A 628 8.79 0.57 36.64
CA PRO A 628 8.95 0.22 38.05
C PRO A 628 9.36 -1.25 38.22
N ALA A 629 9.92 -1.64 39.37
CA ALA A 629 10.20 -3.05 39.63
C ALA A 629 8.90 -3.88 39.76
N ARG A 630 8.91 -5.13 39.25
CA ARG A 630 7.79 -6.08 39.34
C ARG A 630 7.34 -6.28 40.78
N GLN A 631 6.03 -6.42 40.96
CA GLN A 631 5.47 -6.90 42.23
C GLN A 631 5.52 -8.43 42.24
N LEU A 632 6.29 -9.01 43.16
CA LEU A 632 6.28 -10.44 43.36
C LEU A 632 4.92 -10.86 43.93
N ALA A 633 4.14 -11.60 43.14
CA ALA A 633 2.89 -12.19 43.61
C ALA A 633 3.17 -13.16 44.77
N THR A 634 2.38 -13.09 45.85
CA THR A 634 2.32 -14.16 46.83
C THR A 634 1.86 -15.44 46.12
N ALA A 635 2.77 -16.41 46.02
CA ALA A 635 2.59 -17.57 45.17
C ALA A 635 1.25 -18.30 45.44
N PRO A 636 0.42 -18.55 44.41
CA PRO A 636 -0.74 -19.43 44.54
C PRO A 636 -0.26 -20.82 44.97
N SER A 637 -0.81 -21.32 46.08
CA SER A 637 -0.49 -22.63 46.63
C SER A 637 -0.98 -23.75 45.70
N GLY A 638 -0.16 -24.13 44.73
CA GLY A 638 -0.49 -25.14 43.72
C GLY A 638 0.52 -25.25 42.57
N ALA A 639 1.23 -24.16 42.25
CA ALA A 639 2.34 -24.22 41.30
C ALA A 639 3.54 -24.94 41.94
N LYS A 640 3.63 -26.26 41.77
CA LYS A 640 4.89 -26.97 41.97
C LYS A 640 5.92 -26.31 41.05
N ALA A 641 7.02 -25.83 41.61
CA ALA A 641 8.21 -25.51 40.83
C ALA A 641 8.51 -26.73 39.94
N ALA A 642 8.68 -26.49 38.63
CA ALA A 642 9.02 -27.55 37.70
C ALA A 642 10.31 -28.20 38.23
N ALA A 643 10.21 -29.47 38.62
CA ALA A 643 11.38 -30.19 39.10
C ALA A 643 12.43 -30.18 37.99
N ALA A 644 13.68 -29.87 38.33
CA ALA A 644 14.78 -30.00 37.42
C ALA A 644 14.72 -31.40 36.80
N VAL A 645 14.54 -31.48 35.47
CA VAL A 645 14.36 -32.75 34.78
C VAL A 645 15.62 -33.59 35.04
N SER A 646 15.42 -34.76 35.66
CA SER A 646 16.51 -35.65 36.02
C SER A 646 17.20 -36.17 34.77
N ALA A 647 18.51 -35.96 34.69
CA ALA A 647 19.32 -36.36 33.55
C ALA A 647 19.26 -37.87 33.26
N ALA A 648 19.20 -38.22 31.97
CA ALA A 648 19.57 -39.53 31.45
C ALA A 648 20.06 -39.42 30.00
N ALA A 649 21.24 -40.00 29.72
CA ALA A 649 21.93 -40.15 28.43
C ALA A 649 22.79 -38.97 27.90
N ALA A 650 24.07 -38.97 28.29
CA ALA A 650 25.24 -38.52 27.50
C ALA A 650 25.22 -37.13 26.78
N GLY A 651 24.38 -36.18 27.20
CA GLY A 651 24.32 -34.82 26.67
C GLY A 651 25.27 -33.83 27.35
N THR A 652 25.62 -32.74 26.65
CA THR A 652 26.28 -31.54 27.21
C THR A 652 25.35 -30.34 27.11
N THR A 653 25.03 -29.71 28.24
CA THR A 653 24.12 -28.55 28.32
C THR A 653 24.89 -27.24 28.48
N TYR A 654 24.54 -26.25 27.66
CA TYR A 654 25.00 -24.86 27.72
C TYR A 654 23.81 -24.00 28.16
N THR A 655 23.97 -23.18 29.18
CA THR A 655 22.87 -22.40 29.78
C THR A 655 23.25 -20.94 29.96
N ALA A 656 22.34 -20.03 29.62
CA ALA A 656 22.41 -18.60 29.94
C ALA A 656 21.24 -18.20 30.83
N THR A 657 21.53 -17.53 31.94
CA THR A 657 20.55 -17.10 32.95
C THR A 657 20.66 -15.59 33.13
N ALA A 658 19.59 -14.85 32.84
CA ALA A 658 19.58 -13.40 32.95
C ALA A 658 18.99 -12.95 34.31
N ALA A 659 19.86 -12.71 35.27
CA ALA A 659 19.48 -12.20 36.60
C ALA A 659 19.59 -10.67 36.72
N ALA A 660 20.49 -10.02 35.97
CA ALA A 660 20.73 -8.58 36.06
C ALA A 660 19.97 -7.81 34.97
N GLN A 661 19.41 -6.65 35.36
CA GLN A 661 18.66 -5.77 34.47
C GLN A 661 19.50 -5.30 33.28
N ASN A 662 18.91 -5.37 32.08
CA ASN A 662 19.44 -4.85 30.83
C ASN A 662 20.87 -5.34 30.48
N GLN A 663 21.22 -6.55 30.93
CA GLN A 663 22.48 -7.23 30.62
C GLN A 663 22.19 -8.52 29.85
N THR A 664 22.72 -8.63 28.63
CA THR A 664 22.69 -9.89 27.89
C THR A 664 23.79 -10.79 28.44
N VAL A 665 23.37 -11.93 28.99
CA VAL A 665 24.27 -13.02 29.41
C VAL A 665 24.31 -14.03 28.27
N THR A 666 25.51 -14.41 27.81
CA THR A 666 25.72 -15.39 26.75
C THR A 666 26.69 -16.48 27.19
N THR A 667 26.36 -17.72 26.91
CA THR A 667 27.26 -18.87 27.07
C THR A 667 27.68 -19.37 25.69
N PRO A 668 28.98 -19.41 25.36
CA PRO A 668 29.45 -19.93 24.08
C PRO A 668 29.29 -21.45 24.01
N ILE A 669 28.86 -21.95 22.87
CA ILE A 669 28.76 -23.38 22.57
C ILE A 669 30.08 -23.83 21.93
N ASN A 670 30.64 -24.91 22.46
CA ASN A 670 31.82 -25.60 21.93
C ASN A 670 31.69 -27.09 22.27
N PHE A 671 31.23 -27.87 21.29
CA PHE A 671 30.91 -29.30 21.42
C PHE A 671 31.69 -30.10 20.38
N SER A 672 32.25 -31.25 20.76
CA SER A 672 33.05 -32.10 19.89
C SER A 672 32.25 -33.32 19.45
N VAL A 673 32.05 -33.49 18.15
CA VAL A 673 31.40 -34.66 17.53
C VAL A 673 32.50 -35.65 17.13
N PRO A 674 32.57 -36.85 17.74
CA PRO A 674 33.57 -37.85 17.40
C PRO A 674 33.46 -38.36 15.95
N LYS A 675 34.58 -38.91 15.45
CA LYS A 675 34.58 -39.66 14.20
C LYS A 675 33.64 -40.88 14.31
N GLY A 676 32.79 -41.08 13.31
CA GLY A 676 31.86 -42.20 13.23
C GLY A 676 30.51 -41.99 13.90
N THR A 677 30.23 -40.82 14.48
CA THR A 677 28.90 -40.47 14.97
C THR A 677 27.89 -40.37 13.83
N SER A 678 26.71 -40.99 13.97
CA SER A 678 25.66 -40.98 12.94
C SER A 678 24.71 -39.79 13.04
N SER A 679 24.33 -39.38 14.25
CA SER A 679 23.41 -38.28 14.50
C SER A 679 23.86 -37.40 15.68
N VAL A 680 23.38 -36.16 15.71
CA VAL A 680 23.50 -35.25 16.85
C VAL A 680 22.10 -34.81 17.24
N GLY A 681 21.72 -35.05 18.49
CA GLY A 681 20.51 -34.48 19.07
C GLY A 681 20.78 -33.06 19.56
N VAL A 682 19.88 -32.14 19.25
CA VAL A 682 19.92 -30.75 19.73
C VAL A 682 18.59 -30.44 20.41
N THR A 683 18.60 -30.24 21.73
CA THR A 683 17.41 -29.83 22.48
C THR A 683 17.58 -28.42 23.00
N ILE A 684 16.73 -27.50 22.53
CA ILE A 684 16.65 -26.12 23.03
C ILE A 684 15.51 -26.03 24.05
N THR A 685 15.76 -25.40 25.18
CA THR A 685 14.73 -25.08 26.18
C THR A 685 14.80 -23.59 26.55
N VAL A 686 13.65 -22.90 26.59
CA VAL A 686 13.54 -21.54 27.11
C VAL A 686 12.51 -21.51 28.23
N GLN A 687 12.95 -21.13 29.43
CA GLN A 687 12.12 -21.04 30.65
C GLN A 687 12.09 -19.61 31.15
N THR A 688 10.93 -19.13 31.59
CA THR A 688 10.81 -17.80 32.22
C THR A 688 9.98 -17.87 33.49
N ALA A 689 10.44 -17.18 34.53
CA ALA A 689 9.69 -17.01 35.78
C ALA A 689 8.56 -15.96 35.67
N GLU A 690 8.42 -15.30 34.52
CA GLU A 690 7.37 -14.31 34.26
C GLU A 690 5.98 -14.91 34.05
N TYR A 691 5.91 -16.16 33.59
CA TYR A 691 4.64 -16.83 33.27
C TYR A 691 3.87 -17.18 34.56
N PRO A 692 2.54 -16.93 34.63
CA PRO A 692 1.65 -16.39 33.59
C PRO A 692 1.40 -14.88 33.68
N VAL A 693 2.06 -14.16 34.59
CA VAL A 693 1.65 -12.80 35.01
C VAL A 693 2.21 -11.71 34.09
N TYR A 694 3.46 -11.86 33.65
CA TYR A 694 4.21 -10.82 32.93
C TYR A 694 4.51 -11.20 31.47
N THR A 695 3.83 -12.20 30.90
CA THR A 695 4.10 -12.73 29.54
C THR A 695 3.06 -12.32 28.49
N THR A 696 2.20 -11.33 28.77
CA THR A 696 1.22 -10.80 27.82
C THR A 696 1.74 -9.56 27.09
N ALA A 697 1.05 -9.15 26.02
CA ALA A 697 1.47 -8.02 25.18
C ALA A 697 1.48 -6.67 25.91
N GLN A 698 0.74 -6.53 27.02
CA GLN A 698 0.72 -5.33 27.86
C GLN A 698 1.87 -5.28 28.88
N SER A 699 2.62 -6.37 29.06
CA SER A 699 3.71 -6.38 30.03
C SER A 699 4.83 -5.43 29.58
N GLN A 700 5.23 -4.53 30.50
CA GLN A 700 6.32 -3.58 30.28
C GLN A 700 7.70 -4.23 30.51
N TYR A 701 7.71 -5.41 31.14
CA TYR A 701 8.83 -6.34 31.20
C TYR A 701 8.70 -7.23 29.98
N ASN A 702 9.80 -7.49 29.29
CA ASN A 702 9.79 -8.27 28.06
C ASN A 702 11.15 -8.91 27.89
N ASP A 703 11.51 -9.80 28.83
CA ASP A 703 12.75 -10.56 28.79
C ASP A 703 12.96 -11.19 27.40
N THR A 704 14.21 -11.36 27.02
CA THR A 704 14.55 -11.90 25.71
C THR A 704 15.49 -13.09 25.81
N TRP A 705 15.43 -13.92 24.78
CA TRP A 705 16.25 -15.10 24.62
C TRP A 705 16.76 -15.20 23.19
N SER A 706 17.92 -15.82 23.02
CA SER A 706 18.47 -16.16 21.70
C SER A 706 19.37 -17.38 21.77
N TYR A 707 19.46 -18.10 20.65
CA TYR A 707 20.46 -19.14 20.47
C TYR A 707 20.89 -19.21 19.00
N SER A 708 22.09 -19.72 18.76
CA SER A 708 22.58 -20.12 17.45
C SER A 708 23.54 -21.31 17.61
N VAL A 709 23.26 -22.38 16.88
CA VAL A 709 24.09 -23.60 16.80
C VAL A 709 24.57 -23.75 15.35
N THR A 710 25.88 -23.77 15.17
CA THR A 710 26.59 -23.65 13.88
C THR A 710 27.59 -24.79 13.70
N GLY A 711 27.94 -25.10 12.44
CA GLY A 711 28.85 -26.22 12.10
C GLY A 711 28.17 -27.58 11.94
N LEU A 712 26.85 -27.64 12.08
CA LEU A 712 26.01 -28.79 11.71
C LEU A 712 25.77 -28.79 10.18
N PRO A 713 25.58 -29.95 9.54
CA PRO A 713 25.42 -30.05 8.09
C PRO A 713 24.00 -29.70 7.67
N GLY A 714 23.87 -28.90 6.61
CA GLY A 714 22.59 -28.51 6.01
C GLY A 714 21.74 -27.55 6.84
N THR A 715 22.18 -27.14 8.03
CA THR A 715 21.37 -26.32 8.94
C THR A 715 22.20 -25.41 9.85
N VAL A 716 21.59 -24.29 10.26
CA VAL A 716 22.00 -23.50 11.43
C VAL A 716 20.76 -23.37 12.31
N LEU A 717 20.79 -23.99 13.47
CA LEU A 717 19.66 -23.91 14.41
C LEU A 717 19.80 -22.62 15.21
N SER A 718 19.12 -21.56 14.77
CA SER A 718 19.12 -20.28 15.47
C SER A 718 17.72 -19.67 15.54
N ALA A 719 17.33 -19.19 16.71
CA ALA A 719 16.16 -18.35 16.89
C ALA A 719 16.40 -17.34 18.02
N SER A 720 15.55 -16.33 18.07
CA SER A 720 15.55 -15.30 19.11
C SER A 720 14.14 -14.76 19.27
N GLY A 721 13.75 -14.46 20.50
CA GLY A 721 12.39 -14.09 20.84
C GLY A 721 12.31 -13.24 22.09
N ALA A 722 11.14 -12.64 22.28
CA ALA A 722 10.77 -11.96 23.50
C ALA A 722 9.73 -12.80 24.26
N VAL A 723 9.77 -12.75 25.59
CA VAL A 723 8.91 -13.53 26.49
C VAL A 723 7.43 -13.19 26.26
N ASN A 724 7.11 -11.91 26.01
CA ASN A 724 5.74 -11.45 25.71
C ASN A 724 5.22 -11.89 24.32
N GLN A 725 6.01 -12.68 23.58
CA GLN A 725 5.65 -13.20 22.27
C GLN A 725 5.67 -14.73 22.21
N SER A 726 6.57 -15.35 22.98
CA SER A 726 6.84 -16.79 22.95
C SER A 726 6.27 -17.56 24.15
N HIS A 727 5.95 -16.88 25.26
CA HIS A 727 5.49 -17.50 26.51
C HIS A 727 4.08 -17.07 26.93
N PHE A 728 3.23 -16.66 25.97
CA PHE A 728 1.82 -16.32 26.21
C PHE A 728 1.04 -17.46 26.88
N THR A 729 1.23 -18.69 26.40
CA THR A 729 0.45 -19.86 26.81
C THR A 729 1.16 -20.74 27.85
N GLN A 730 2.50 -20.71 27.89
CA GLN A 730 3.32 -21.59 28.70
C GLN A 730 4.63 -20.93 29.14
N GLY A 731 5.08 -21.18 30.38
CA GLY A 731 6.36 -20.66 30.92
C GLY A 731 7.61 -21.43 30.51
N THR A 732 7.49 -22.49 29.72
CA THR A 732 8.60 -23.25 29.16
C THR A 732 8.26 -23.66 27.73
N ILE A 733 9.15 -23.35 26.78
CA ILE A 733 9.10 -23.90 25.41
C ILE A 733 10.31 -24.82 25.20
N THR A 734 10.11 -25.90 24.44
CA THR A 734 11.15 -26.88 24.12
C THR A 734 11.08 -27.25 22.64
N SER A 735 12.23 -27.46 22.02
CA SER A 735 12.34 -27.93 20.63
C SER A 735 13.53 -28.88 20.54
N THR A 736 13.33 -30.04 19.92
CA THR A 736 14.37 -31.05 19.69
C THR A 736 14.53 -31.29 18.21
N SER A 737 15.77 -31.29 17.74
CA SER A 737 16.15 -31.59 16.35
C SER A 737 17.14 -32.75 16.31
N CYS A 738 16.93 -33.66 15.37
CA CYS A 738 17.75 -34.85 15.16
C CYS A 738 18.53 -34.67 13.85
N ILE A 739 19.81 -34.31 13.92
CA ILE A 739 20.60 -33.98 12.72
C ILE A 739 21.48 -35.16 12.33
N ASN A 740 21.36 -35.65 11.10
CA ASN A 740 22.27 -36.66 10.56
C ASN A 740 23.64 -36.02 10.27
N VAL A 741 24.69 -36.56 10.88
CA VAL A 741 26.08 -36.08 10.73
C VAL A 741 27.01 -37.15 10.17
N ALA A 742 26.49 -38.32 9.78
CA ALA A 742 27.27 -39.50 9.40
C ALA A 742 28.26 -39.22 8.25
N SER A 743 27.93 -38.32 7.32
CA SER A 743 28.81 -37.88 6.24
C SER A 743 29.95 -36.99 6.73
N GLN A 744 29.66 -36.02 7.61
CA GLN A 744 30.62 -35.06 8.15
C GLN A 744 31.55 -35.68 9.21
N ALA A 745 31.03 -36.60 10.03
CA ALA A 745 31.78 -37.36 11.02
C ALA A 745 32.54 -38.57 10.45
N LYS A 746 32.39 -38.87 9.15
CA LYS A 746 32.92 -40.10 8.53
C LYS A 746 34.43 -40.23 8.69
N ASP A 747 35.16 -39.18 8.33
CA ASP A 747 36.61 -39.25 8.16
C ASP A 747 37.39 -38.68 9.35
N ALA A 748 36.82 -37.71 10.08
CA ALA A 748 37.42 -37.10 11.26
C ALA A 748 36.33 -36.64 12.26
N ALA A 749 36.75 -36.29 13.48
CA ALA A 749 35.91 -35.55 14.43
C ALA A 749 35.80 -34.08 14.00
N PHE A 750 34.69 -33.42 14.34
CA PHE A 750 34.47 -31.99 14.07
C PHE A 750 33.85 -31.27 15.27
N SER A 751 33.85 -29.94 15.26
CA SER A 751 33.30 -29.12 16.34
C SER A 751 32.01 -28.41 15.93
N VAL A 752 31.00 -28.52 16.78
CA VAL A 752 29.79 -27.69 16.74
C VAL A 752 30.02 -26.47 17.64
N GLY A 753 29.78 -25.29 17.10
CA GLY A 753 30.01 -24.00 17.76
C GLY A 753 28.72 -23.19 17.86
N GLY A 754 28.73 -22.08 18.61
CA GLY A 754 27.56 -21.24 18.72
C GLY A 754 27.49 -20.39 19.98
N ALA A 755 26.28 -19.96 20.33
CA ALA A 755 25.97 -19.21 21.53
C ALA A 755 24.52 -19.47 21.98
N VAL A 756 24.30 -19.39 23.30
CA VAL A 756 22.96 -19.29 23.91
C VAL A 756 22.94 -18.07 24.82
N SER A 757 21.88 -17.26 24.79
CA SER A 757 21.81 -16.00 25.51
C SER A 757 20.42 -15.70 26.08
N ALA A 758 20.40 -14.93 27.17
CA ALA A 758 19.19 -14.37 27.77
C ALA A 758 19.44 -12.93 28.23
N THR A 759 18.40 -12.09 28.29
CA THR A 759 18.45 -10.72 28.85
C THR A 759 17.23 -10.46 29.71
N ASN A 760 17.44 -9.91 30.91
CA ASN A 760 16.37 -9.48 31.80
C ASN A 760 16.00 -8.03 31.49
N ILE A 761 14.72 -7.71 31.27
CA ILE A 761 14.28 -6.40 30.80
C ILE A 761 13.37 -5.74 31.83
N GLY A 762 13.77 -4.54 32.25
CA GLY A 762 12.96 -3.69 33.13
C GLY A 762 13.26 -3.83 34.63
N ASP A 763 13.68 -4.99 35.13
CA ASP A 763 14.24 -5.13 36.50
C ASP A 763 15.24 -6.30 36.63
N ALA A 764 15.45 -6.82 37.85
CA ALA A 764 16.36 -7.92 38.18
C ALA A 764 15.69 -8.98 39.09
N LEU A 765 14.36 -9.15 39.01
CA LEU A 765 13.57 -9.97 39.95
C LEU A 765 13.19 -11.35 39.42
N LEU A 766 12.66 -11.43 38.19
CA LEU A 766 12.24 -12.70 37.57
C LEU A 766 13.20 -13.01 36.43
N ALA A 767 13.95 -14.11 36.54
CA ALA A 767 14.96 -14.46 35.55
C ALA A 767 14.37 -15.30 34.40
N THR A 768 14.82 -15.00 33.18
CA THR A 768 14.69 -15.88 32.01
C THR A 768 15.96 -16.71 31.82
N VAL A 769 15.76 -18.00 31.54
CA VAL A 769 16.81 -19.03 31.37
C VAL A 769 16.66 -19.66 30.00
N THR A 770 17.74 -19.67 29.23
CA THR A 770 17.80 -20.34 27.92
C THR A 770 18.90 -21.38 27.96
N SER A 771 18.61 -22.61 27.51
CA SER A 771 19.59 -23.67 27.41
C SER A 771 19.55 -24.39 26.06
N VAL A 772 20.72 -24.90 25.67
CA VAL A 772 20.90 -25.81 24.52
C VAL A 772 21.65 -27.04 25.03
N GLU A 773 21.08 -28.21 24.81
CA GLU A 773 21.68 -29.51 25.09
C GLU A 773 22.06 -30.21 23.78
N LEU A 774 23.27 -30.74 23.72
CA LEU A 774 23.81 -31.48 22.58
C LEU A 774 24.13 -32.93 22.99
N SER A 775 23.55 -33.90 22.29
CA SER A 775 23.78 -35.35 22.49
C SER A 775 24.37 -36.01 21.24
N LEU A 776 25.09 -37.13 21.43
CA LEU A 776 25.67 -37.92 20.32
C LEU A 776 24.76 -39.05 19.81
N ASP A 777 23.59 -39.22 20.42
CA ASP A 777 22.56 -40.19 20.03
C ASP A 777 21.20 -39.49 19.96
N CYS A 778 20.39 -39.87 18.97
CA CYS A 778 19.01 -39.46 18.80
C CYS A 778 18.28 -40.47 17.89
N VAL A 779 17.19 -41.08 18.38
CA VAL A 779 16.43 -42.15 17.70
C VAL A 779 14.90 -41.99 17.86
N GLU A 780 14.43 -40.84 18.36
CA GLU A 780 13.00 -40.60 18.58
C GLU A 780 12.32 -40.01 17.33
N LEU A 781 11.12 -40.52 17.00
CA LEU A 781 10.24 -39.86 16.03
C LEU A 781 9.89 -38.45 16.54
N SER A 782 10.21 -37.42 15.77
CA SER A 782 10.07 -36.02 16.19
C SER A 782 9.49 -35.16 15.08
N VAL A 783 8.67 -34.18 15.45
CA VAL A 783 8.26 -33.09 14.56
C VAL A 783 9.33 -32.01 14.66
N THR A 784 10.07 -31.78 13.59
CA THR A 784 11.19 -30.83 13.54
C THR A 784 10.71 -29.41 13.20
N ALA A 785 9.62 -29.30 12.43
CA ALA A 785 8.89 -28.06 12.23
C ALA A 785 7.44 -28.37 11.86
N ALA A 786 6.50 -27.53 12.27
CA ALA A 786 5.16 -27.49 11.71
C ALA A 786 4.79 -26.03 11.43
N LYS A 787 4.25 -25.74 10.24
CA LYS A 787 3.83 -24.38 9.88
C LYS A 787 2.51 -24.36 9.11
N PHE A 788 1.64 -23.43 9.48
CA PHE A 788 0.60 -22.98 8.55
C PHE A 788 1.27 -22.13 7.46
N THR A 789 0.78 -22.21 6.23
CA THR A 789 1.25 -21.37 5.12
C THR A 789 0.11 -20.62 4.44
N SER A 790 0.44 -19.60 3.68
CA SER A 790 -0.49 -18.70 3.00
C SER A 790 0.13 -18.28 1.65
N PRO A 791 -0.65 -18.09 0.57
CA PRO A 791 -2.10 -18.22 0.49
C PRO A 791 -2.61 -19.67 0.56
N ASN A 792 -3.93 -19.83 0.69
CA ASN A 792 -4.61 -21.12 0.64
C ASN A 792 -4.69 -21.71 -0.78
N GLN A 793 -5.26 -22.90 -0.95
CA GLN A 793 -5.36 -23.57 -2.25
C GLN A 793 -6.15 -22.75 -3.31
N ALA A 794 -7.05 -21.86 -2.88
CA ALA A 794 -7.78 -20.94 -3.75
C ALA A 794 -7.06 -19.59 -3.97
N ALA A 795 -5.75 -19.52 -3.66
CA ALA A 795 -4.89 -18.33 -3.76
C ALA A 795 -5.30 -17.14 -2.86
N HIS A 796 -6.14 -17.35 -1.85
CA HIS A 796 -6.50 -16.32 -0.88
C HIS A 796 -5.51 -16.27 0.30
N PRO A 797 -4.99 -15.08 0.68
CA PRO A 797 -4.27 -14.92 1.94
C PRO A 797 -5.18 -15.26 3.14
N VAL A 798 -4.60 -15.93 4.14
CA VAL A 798 -5.26 -16.42 5.36
C VAL A 798 -4.38 -16.23 6.61
N VAL A 799 -4.98 -16.41 7.80
CA VAL A 799 -4.37 -16.38 9.15
C VAL A 799 -3.87 -15.01 9.61
N LYS A 800 -3.43 -14.14 8.70
CA LYS A 800 -2.86 -12.83 9.02
C LYS A 800 -3.38 -11.76 8.06
N PRO A 801 -3.88 -10.61 8.53
CA PRO A 801 -4.17 -9.47 7.65
C PRO A 801 -2.89 -9.00 6.96
N ILE A 802 -2.94 -8.80 5.64
CA ILE A 802 -1.78 -8.36 4.84
C ILE A 802 -1.70 -6.82 4.67
N SER A 803 -2.82 -6.10 4.83
CA SER A 803 -2.84 -4.66 5.14
C SER A 803 -3.20 -4.45 6.61
N THR A 804 -2.48 -3.54 7.28
CA THR A 804 -2.67 -3.17 8.69
C THR A 804 -3.16 -1.73 8.91
N ALA A 805 -3.50 -0.99 7.84
CA ALA A 805 -4.01 0.37 8.00
C ALA A 805 -5.40 0.38 8.66
N ALA A 806 -6.28 -0.55 8.27
CA ALA A 806 -7.57 -0.78 8.92
C ALA A 806 -7.47 -1.87 10.00
N ASN A 807 -6.83 -3.00 9.68
CA ASN A 807 -6.79 -4.18 10.54
C ASN A 807 -5.70 -4.12 11.63
N LEU A 808 -5.96 -4.76 12.75
CA LEU A 808 -4.96 -5.01 13.78
C LEU A 808 -3.95 -6.09 13.36
N ALA A 809 -2.69 -5.89 13.75
CA ALA A 809 -1.62 -6.84 13.45
C ALA A 809 -1.66 -8.08 14.37
N GLY A 810 -1.52 -9.27 13.79
CA GLY A 810 -1.38 -10.52 14.54
C GLY A 810 -1.67 -11.74 13.67
N VAL A 811 -1.64 -12.93 14.29
CA VAL A 811 -2.13 -14.18 13.69
C VAL A 811 -3.42 -14.63 14.36
N TYR A 812 -4.42 -14.96 13.55
CA TYR A 812 -5.80 -15.21 13.93
C TYR A 812 -6.25 -16.58 13.45
N LEU A 813 -7.11 -17.23 14.24
CA LEU A 813 -7.54 -18.60 13.96
C LEU A 813 -9.01 -18.80 14.29
N SER A 814 -9.86 -19.01 13.28
CA SER A 814 -11.24 -19.46 13.48
C SER A 814 -11.26 -20.84 14.16
N VAL A 815 -11.96 -20.93 15.29
CA VAL A 815 -12.13 -22.17 16.06
C VAL A 815 -13.62 -22.48 16.22
N GLY A 816 -14.03 -23.67 15.81
CA GLY A 816 -15.44 -24.06 15.75
C GLY A 816 -15.70 -25.02 14.60
N ASN A 817 -16.94 -25.07 14.11
CA ASN A 817 -17.27 -25.78 12.88
C ASN A 817 -16.84 -24.94 11.67
N SER A 818 -15.55 -25.04 11.31
CA SER A 818 -15.02 -24.48 10.07
C SER A 818 -15.59 -25.22 8.86
N ASP A 819 -15.94 -24.50 7.80
CA ASP A 819 -16.31 -25.11 6.52
C ASP A 819 -15.08 -25.35 5.62
N SER A 820 -15.32 -25.93 4.45
CA SER A 820 -14.28 -26.29 3.48
C SER A 820 -13.99 -25.23 2.41
N THR A 821 -14.58 -24.02 2.46
CA THR A 821 -14.29 -22.98 1.46
C THR A 821 -13.06 -22.16 1.84
N HIS A 822 -12.90 -21.86 3.14
CA HIS A 822 -11.77 -21.11 3.67
C HIS A 822 -10.82 -22.03 4.42
N THR A 823 -10.05 -22.84 3.68
CA THR A 823 -9.12 -23.84 4.25
C THR A 823 -7.75 -23.27 4.60
N LEU A 824 -7.02 -24.00 5.47
CA LEU A 824 -5.67 -23.65 5.90
C LEU A 824 -4.63 -24.62 5.31
N PRO A 825 -3.61 -24.16 4.59
CA PRO A 825 -2.44 -24.99 4.30
C PRO A 825 -1.64 -25.33 5.56
N LEU A 826 -1.30 -26.61 5.76
CA LEU A 826 -0.41 -27.07 6.83
C LEU A 826 0.77 -27.86 6.25
N GLU A 827 1.97 -27.54 6.68
CA GLU A 827 3.19 -28.31 6.44
C GLU A 827 3.72 -28.88 7.77
N VAL A 828 4.10 -30.16 7.76
CA VAL A 828 4.73 -30.85 8.89
C VAL A 828 6.02 -31.51 8.40
N GLN A 829 7.14 -31.12 9.00
CA GLN A 829 8.46 -31.73 8.80
C GLN A 829 8.79 -32.62 10.00
N TYR A 830 9.40 -33.77 9.74
CA TYR A 830 9.66 -34.78 10.77
C TYR A 830 10.98 -35.51 10.56
N ALA A 831 11.53 -36.05 11.65
CA ALA A 831 12.71 -36.90 11.66
C ALA A 831 12.45 -38.21 12.42
N PRO A 832 13.08 -39.34 12.02
CA PRO A 832 13.92 -39.47 10.83
C PRO A 832 13.09 -39.49 9.53
N ALA A 833 13.72 -39.13 8.41
CA ALA A 833 13.00 -38.83 7.15
C ALA A 833 12.37 -40.08 6.49
N ASP A 834 12.89 -41.26 6.79
CA ASP A 834 12.40 -42.57 6.35
C ASP A 834 11.28 -43.14 7.24
N ALA A 835 10.89 -42.45 8.33
CA ALA A 835 9.79 -42.88 9.18
C ALA A 835 8.45 -42.92 8.42
N THR A 836 7.68 -44.00 8.62
CA THR A 836 6.40 -44.23 7.94
C THR A 836 5.26 -43.71 8.80
N ILE A 837 4.67 -42.56 8.42
CA ILE A 837 3.64 -41.88 9.22
C ILE A 837 2.23 -42.40 8.93
N THR A 838 1.58 -42.94 9.96
CA THR A 838 0.25 -43.58 9.96
C THR A 838 -0.85 -42.71 10.57
N GLU A 839 -0.51 -41.76 11.45
CA GLU A 839 -1.45 -40.81 12.06
C GLU A 839 -0.87 -39.40 12.16
N VAL A 840 -1.71 -38.39 11.90
CA VAL A 840 -1.44 -36.97 12.20
C VAL A 840 -2.66 -36.41 12.92
N ASN A 841 -2.49 -35.85 14.11
CA ASN A 841 -3.55 -35.15 14.85
C ASN A 841 -3.14 -33.70 15.16
N LEU A 842 -4.14 -32.82 15.32
CA LEU A 842 -3.97 -31.48 15.87
C LEU A 842 -4.67 -31.32 17.23
N SER A 843 -4.15 -30.40 18.04
CA SER A 843 -4.77 -29.84 19.23
C SER A 843 -4.80 -28.33 19.16
N ILE A 844 -5.80 -27.71 19.79
CA ILE A 844 -5.81 -26.27 20.10
C ILE A 844 -6.02 -26.12 21.60
N SER A 845 -5.11 -25.44 22.29
CA SER A 845 -5.16 -25.28 23.76
C SER A 845 -4.80 -23.86 24.22
N PRO A 846 -5.44 -23.32 25.27
CA PRO A 846 -5.02 -22.05 25.87
C PRO A 846 -3.68 -22.13 26.61
N SER A 847 -3.32 -23.33 27.13
CA SER A 847 -2.14 -23.52 27.98
C SER A 847 -0.88 -23.98 27.25
N GLY A 848 -0.98 -24.40 25.97
CA GLY A 848 0.13 -24.97 25.18
C GLY A 848 0.67 -26.30 25.72
N ALA A 849 1.15 -26.32 26.96
CA ALA A 849 1.39 -27.51 27.77
C ALA A 849 0.12 -28.37 27.91
N ASN A 850 0.32 -29.69 27.87
CA ASN A 850 -0.70 -30.75 27.93
C ASN A 850 -1.80 -30.63 26.85
N PRO A 851 -1.43 -30.62 25.55
CA PRO A 851 -2.40 -30.50 24.46
C PRO A 851 -3.42 -31.65 24.40
N ALA A 852 -4.71 -31.30 24.30
CA ALA A 852 -5.79 -32.24 24.02
C ALA A 852 -5.98 -32.39 22.50
N PHE A 853 -5.56 -33.53 21.95
CA PHE A 853 -5.64 -33.81 20.51
C PHE A 853 -7.05 -34.22 20.08
N ALA A 854 -7.47 -33.73 18.91
CA ALA A 854 -8.64 -34.25 18.22
C ALA A 854 -8.46 -35.72 17.87
N SER A 855 -9.55 -36.49 17.91
CA SER A 855 -9.59 -37.90 17.48
C SER A 855 -9.51 -38.08 15.96
N ALA A 856 -9.66 -37.00 15.19
CA ALA A 856 -9.51 -37.01 13.74
C ALA A 856 -8.05 -37.27 13.32
N ASN A 857 -7.84 -38.27 12.48
CA ASN A 857 -6.58 -38.46 11.75
C ASN A 857 -6.62 -37.63 10.47
N LEU A 858 -5.78 -36.60 10.40
CA LEU A 858 -5.76 -35.62 9.30
C LEU A 858 -5.27 -36.22 7.99
N LEU A 859 -4.60 -37.38 8.02
CA LEU A 859 -4.22 -38.12 6.79
C LEU A 859 -5.41 -38.62 5.96
N SER A 860 -6.64 -38.52 6.49
CA SER A 860 -7.88 -38.70 5.73
C SER A 860 -8.22 -37.54 4.80
N GLN A 861 -7.68 -36.34 5.06
CA GLN A 861 -7.77 -35.17 4.17
C GLN A 861 -6.68 -35.22 3.10
N THR A 862 -6.87 -34.51 1.99
CA THR A 862 -5.91 -34.43 0.89
C THR A 862 -4.52 -34.03 1.39
N ASN A 863 -3.52 -34.87 1.13
CA ASN A 863 -2.13 -34.64 1.54
C ASN A 863 -1.14 -35.17 0.50
N THR A 864 0.07 -34.62 0.54
CA THR A 864 1.25 -35.14 -0.17
C THR A 864 2.29 -35.54 0.86
N LYS A 865 2.97 -36.66 0.62
CA LYS A 865 4.03 -37.18 1.49
C LYS A 865 5.31 -37.34 0.69
N THR A 866 6.42 -36.83 1.22
CA THR A 866 7.78 -37.12 0.80
C THR A 866 8.59 -37.51 2.04
N PRO A 867 9.78 -38.14 1.91
CA PRO A 867 10.61 -38.44 3.06
C PRO A 867 10.81 -37.20 3.95
N GLY A 868 10.51 -37.33 5.25
CA GLY A 868 10.60 -36.27 6.26
C GLY A 868 9.57 -35.14 6.16
N LYS A 869 8.57 -35.19 5.26
CA LYS A 869 7.64 -34.07 5.06
C LYS A 869 6.23 -34.49 4.63
N ILE A 870 5.22 -33.89 5.24
CA ILE A 870 3.80 -34.02 4.90
C ILE A 870 3.23 -32.62 4.64
N ARG A 871 2.51 -32.43 3.53
CA ARG A 871 1.83 -31.16 3.20
C ARG A 871 0.36 -31.39 2.92
N PHE A 872 -0.49 -30.67 3.65
CA PHE A 872 -1.93 -30.53 3.44
C PHE A 872 -2.17 -29.18 2.73
N PRO A 873 -2.56 -29.14 1.45
CA PRO A 873 -2.76 -27.88 0.72
C PRO A 873 -4.04 -27.14 1.15
N ALA A 874 -5.03 -27.86 1.69
CA ALA A 874 -6.33 -27.34 2.10
C ALA A 874 -6.85 -28.15 3.29
N LEU A 875 -6.38 -27.83 4.50
CA LEU A 875 -6.83 -28.45 5.74
C LEU A 875 -8.10 -27.75 6.24
N THR A 876 -9.15 -28.53 6.51
CA THR A 876 -10.26 -28.10 7.39
C THR A 876 -9.89 -28.49 8.82
N LEU A 877 -9.99 -27.55 9.76
CA LEU A 877 -9.67 -27.83 11.16
C LEU A 877 -10.73 -28.75 11.80
N PRO A 878 -10.34 -29.68 12.69
CA PRO A 878 -11.28 -30.36 13.57
C PRO A 878 -12.05 -29.38 14.46
N THR A 879 -13.24 -29.75 14.91
CA THR A 879 -13.98 -28.96 15.91
C THR A 879 -13.32 -29.07 17.29
N PHE A 880 -12.97 -27.94 17.91
CA PHE A 880 -12.39 -27.88 19.27
C PHE A 880 -13.33 -27.15 20.25
N ALA A 881 -13.92 -27.89 21.19
CA ALA A 881 -14.89 -27.32 22.14
C ALA A 881 -14.27 -26.42 23.23
N SER A 882 -12.97 -26.52 23.48
CA SER A 882 -12.26 -25.87 24.60
C SER A 882 -11.34 -24.71 24.18
N ALA A 883 -11.42 -24.25 22.93
CA ALA A 883 -10.48 -23.28 22.37
C ALA A 883 -10.89 -21.80 22.52
N MET A 884 -12.10 -21.52 23.01
CA MET A 884 -12.62 -20.14 23.13
C MET A 884 -12.31 -19.52 24.50
N GLY A 885 -11.38 -18.58 24.50
CA GLY A 885 -11.05 -17.71 25.64
C GLY A 885 -10.73 -16.29 25.18
N THR A 886 -10.47 -15.39 26.13
CA THR A 886 -9.99 -14.03 25.83
C THR A 886 -8.48 -13.96 25.59
N GLY A 887 -7.73 -15.02 25.90
CA GLY A 887 -6.29 -15.11 25.63
C GLY A 887 -5.97 -15.77 24.28
N LYS A 888 -4.68 -15.83 23.94
CA LYS A 888 -4.19 -16.58 22.78
C LYS A 888 -4.26 -18.10 23.02
N VAL A 889 -4.27 -18.85 21.91
CA VAL A 889 -4.20 -20.33 21.90
C VAL A 889 -2.97 -20.81 21.14
N ALA A 890 -2.40 -21.92 21.60
CA ALA A 890 -1.38 -22.66 20.87
C ALA A 890 -2.03 -23.73 19.99
N VAL A 891 -1.46 -23.93 18.81
CA VAL A 891 -1.80 -25.06 17.93
C VAL A 891 -0.63 -26.05 17.95
N THR A 892 -0.92 -27.33 18.13
CA THR A 892 0.12 -28.36 18.26
C THR A 892 -0.23 -29.58 17.41
N VAL A 893 0.74 -30.12 16.70
CA VAL A 893 0.64 -31.36 15.92
C VAL A 893 1.32 -32.52 16.66
N ARG A 894 0.78 -33.71 16.48
CA ARG A 894 1.38 -34.98 16.89
C ARG A 894 1.30 -35.96 15.72
N ILE A 895 2.39 -36.68 15.49
CA ILE A 895 2.47 -37.75 14.51
C ILE A 895 2.68 -39.12 15.18
N LYS A 896 2.15 -40.17 14.56
CA LYS A 896 2.48 -41.57 14.88
C LYS A 896 2.85 -42.32 13.61
N GLY A 897 3.65 -43.36 13.77
CA GLY A 897 4.17 -44.14 12.66
C GLY A 897 5.17 -45.17 13.12
N THR A 898 5.96 -45.70 12.19
CA THR A 898 7.08 -46.59 12.50
C THR A 898 8.43 -45.97 12.15
N VAL A 899 9.41 -46.20 13.02
CA VAL A 899 10.84 -45.92 12.83
C VAL A 899 11.57 -47.26 12.90
N GLU A 900 12.34 -47.62 11.88
CA GLU A 900 13.00 -48.93 11.76
C GLU A 900 12.06 -50.14 12.02
N GLY A 901 10.77 -49.99 11.66
CA GLY A 901 9.73 -51.01 11.87
C GLY A 901 9.13 -51.05 13.29
N THR A 902 9.59 -50.21 14.21
CA THR A 902 9.04 -50.09 15.58
C THR A 902 8.05 -48.93 15.66
N GLU A 903 6.89 -49.15 16.28
CA GLU A 903 5.88 -48.10 16.54
C GLU A 903 6.43 -46.96 17.39
N ALA A 904 6.22 -45.73 16.95
CA ALA A 904 6.69 -44.51 17.58
C ALA A 904 5.62 -43.40 17.54
N THR A 905 5.67 -42.48 18.50
CA THR A 905 4.80 -41.30 18.59
C THR A 905 5.66 -40.10 18.95
N SER A 906 5.49 -38.99 18.24
CA SER A 906 6.23 -37.76 18.54
C SER A 906 5.78 -37.13 19.85
N ASP A 907 6.72 -36.67 20.68
CA ASP A 907 6.41 -35.78 21.79
C ASP A 907 6.07 -34.37 21.26
N PRO A 908 4.80 -33.91 21.38
CA PRO A 908 4.41 -32.59 20.88
C PRO A 908 5.08 -31.45 21.64
N ALA A 909 5.55 -31.66 22.87
CA ALA A 909 6.26 -30.65 23.65
C ALA A 909 7.70 -30.39 23.14
N LYS A 910 8.25 -31.31 22.32
CA LYS A 910 9.61 -31.22 21.75
C LYS A 910 9.66 -30.67 20.32
N GLY A 911 8.62 -29.99 19.83
CA GLY A 911 8.63 -29.40 18.48
C GLY A 911 7.30 -29.44 17.72
N GLY A 912 6.24 -29.99 18.31
CA GLY A 912 4.92 -30.05 17.68
C GLY A 912 4.20 -28.70 17.52
N ALA A 913 4.75 -27.59 18.00
CA ALA A 913 4.11 -26.28 17.90
C ALA A 913 3.98 -25.83 16.43
N VAL A 914 2.76 -25.50 15.98
CA VAL A 914 2.49 -25.05 14.62
C VAL A 914 2.68 -23.54 14.53
N ALA A 915 3.66 -23.09 13.76
CA ALA A 915 3.98 -21.68 13.59
C ALA A 915 3.35 -21.03 12.35
N PHE A 916 3.23 -19.71 12.34
CA PHE A 916 2.98 -18.90 11.15
C PHE A 916 3.89 -17.66 11.18
N GLY A 917 4.81 -17.54 10.22
CA GLY A 917 5.75 -16.41 10.17
C GLY A 917 6.61 -16.23 11.44
N GLY A 918 6.84 -17.31 12.19
CA GLY A 918 7.54 -17.32 13.49
C GLY A 918 6.64 -17.19 14.73
N GLU A 919 5.36 -16.84 14.58
CA GLU A 919 4.39 -16.75 15.67
C GLU A 919 3.76 -18.14 15.95
N THR A 920 3.69 -18.58 17.21
CA THR A 920 3.11 -19.88 17.62
C THR A 920 1.83 -19.75 18.46
N ALA A 921 1.42 -18.53 18.79
CA ALA A 921 0.27 -18.22 19.64
C ALA A 921 -0.74 -17.34 18.87
N TYR A 922 -1.94 -17.88 18.66
CA TYR A 922 -2.98 -17.34 17.78
C TYR A 922 -4.11 -16.71 18.57
N THR A 923 -4.70 -15.63 18.05
CA THR A 923 -5.94 -15.06 18.57
C THR A 923 -7.13 -15.91 18.07
N PRO A 924 -7.90 -16.57 18.95
CA PRO A 924 -9.04 -17.39 18.52
C PRO A 924 -10.22 -16.51 18.08
N LEU A 925 -10.88 -16.91 16.99
CA LEU A 925 -12.13 -16.31 16.49
C LEU A 925 -13.28 -17.31 16.59
N ALA A 926 -14.46 -16.86 17.04
CA ALA A 926 -15.72 -17.61 16.97
C ALA A 926 -16.71 -16.93 16.04
N LEU A 927 -17.61 -17.71 15.44
CA LEU A 927 -18.69 -17.19 14.60
C LEU A 927 -19.79 -16.55 15.48
N ALA A 928 -19.76 -15.24 15.64
CA ALA A 928 -20.60 -14.48 16.57
C ALA A 928 -22.11 -14.68 16.32
N GLY A 929 -22.53 -14.83 15.05
CA GLY A 929 -23.92 -15.14 14.69
C GLY A 929 -24.45 -16.48 15.21
N ASN A 930 -23.60 -17.37 15.72
CA ASN A 930 -23.99 -18.64 16.36
C ASN A 930 -23.95 -18.58 17.90
N GLU A 931 -23.43 -17.51 18.52
CA GLU A 931 -23.39 -17.38 19.99
C GLU A 931 -24.79 -17.14 20.57
N ALA A 932 -25.05 -17.75 21.73
CA ALA A 932 -26.31 -17.60 22.43
C ALA A 932 -26.57 -16.13 22.78
N GLY A 933 -27.76 -15.64 22.44
CA GLY A 933 -28.16 -14.24 22.63
C GLY A 933 -27.68 -13.25 21.55
N LEU A 934 -26.84 -13.68 20.58
CA LEU A 934 -26.45 -12.89 19.41
C LEU A 934 -27.18 -13.31 18.12
N SER A 935 -27.57 -14.58 18.00
CA SER A 935 -28.17 -15.14 16.77
C SER A 935 -29.40 -14.39 16.24
N GLY A 936 -30.27 -13.86 17.11
CA GLY A 936 -31.42 -13.03 16.73
C GLY A 936 -31.11 -11.54 16.48
N ARG A 937 -29.84 -11.13 16.59
CA ARG A 937 -29.38 -9.75 16.39
C ARG A 937 -28.52 -9.56 15.14
N ARG A 938 -27.96 -10.63 14.57
CA ARG A 938 -27.44 -10.62 13.19
C ARG A 938 -28.60 -10.26 12.24
N THR A 939 -28.33 -9.49 11.20
CA THR A 939 -29.31 -9.19 10.15
C THR A 939 -29.68 -10.44 9.34
N ASN A 940 -30.89 -10.43 8.77
CA ASN A 940 -31.41 -11.56 8.01
C ASN A 940 -30.91 -11.48 6.55
N GLY A 941 -30.09 -12.44 6.14
CA GLY A 941 -29.54 -12.54 4.78
C GLY A 941 -29.04 -13.95 4.47
N LEU A 942 -28.57 -14.15 3.25
CA LEU A 942 -27.72 -15.31 2.94
C LEU A 942 -26.38 -15.11 3.64
N ARG A 943 -25.87 -16.14 4.32
CA ARG A 943 -24.54 -16.12 4.91
C ARG A 943 -23.51 -16.37 3.82
N ASP A 944 -22.37 -15.70 3.88
CA ASP A 944 -21.24 -16.07 3.04
C ASP A 944 -20.74 -17.47 3.36
N ALA A 945 -20.12 -18.10 2.36
CA ALA A 945 -19.45 -19.39 2.56
C ALA A 945 -18.32 -19.23 3.60
N GLY A 946 -18.22 -20.18 4.53
CA GLY A 946 -17.42 -20.10 5.75
C GLY A 946 -17.88 -19.07 6.80
N GLY A 947 -18.84 -18.20 6.49
CA GLY A 947 -19.40 -17.21 7.40
C GLY A 947 -18.60 -15.91 7.52
N ASP A 948 -19.37 -14.84 7.70
CA ASP A 948 -18.99 -13.41 7.71
C ASP A 948 -18.74 -12.80 9.10
N SER A 949 -19.17 -13.48 10.18
CA SER A 949 -19.22 -12.91 11.53
C SER A 949 -18.17 -13.49 12.49
N TRP A 950 -16.96 -13.82 12.01
CA TRP A 950 -15.89 -14.32 12.88
C TRP A 950 -15.31 -13.21 13.75
N ALA A 951 -15.39 -13.36 15.06
CA ALA A 951 -15.10 -12.32 16.04
C ALA A 951 -14.17 -12.83 17.14
N THR A 952 -13.32 -11.96 17.69
CA THR A 952 -12.58 -12.31 18.92
C THR A 952 -13.55 -12.49 20.09
N ARG A 953 -13.14 -13.21 21.15
CA ARG A 953 -14.01 -13.37 22.32
C ARG A 953 -14.36 -12.03 22.99
N GLN A 954 -13.46 -11.05 22.93
CA GLN A 954 -13.70 -9.71 23.46
C GLN A 954 -14.73 -8.95 22.62
N THR A 955 -14.67 -9.05 21.29
CA THR A 955 -15.71 -8.53 20.38
C THR A 955 -17.08 -9.16 20.65
N VAL A 956 -17.14 -10.49 20.83
CA VAL A 956 -18.38 -11.21 21.20
C VAL A 956 -18.94 -10.70 22.53
N SER A 957 -18.11 -10.52 23.56
CA SER A 957 -18.54 -9.99 24.86
C SER A 957 -18.98 -8.53 24.80
N TRP A 958 -18.34 -7.70 23.96
CA TRP A 958 -18.78 -6.33 23.69
C TRP A 958 -20.16 -6.30 23.03
N LEU A 959 -20.40 -7.10 21.99
CA LEU A 959 -21.72 -7.26 21.37
C LEU A 959 -22.78 -7.77 22.35
N GLN A 960 -22.43 -8.74 23.22
CA GLN A 960 -23.35 -9.28 24.21
C GLN A 960 -23.80 -8.22 25.23
N ALA A 961 -22.93 -7.25 25.57
CA ALA A 961 -23.21 -6.17 26.52
C ALA A 961 -24.01 -4.99 25.93
N LYS A 962 -24.30 -4.99 24.62
CA LYS A 962 -24.93 -3.86 23.89
C LYS A 962 -26.19 -4.32 23.16
N PRO A 963 -27.20 -3.45 22.91
CA PRO A 963 -28.43 -3.84 22.22
C PRO A 963 -28.31 -3.89 20.68
N TYR A 964 -27.12 -3.65 20.11
CA TYR A 964 -26.93 -3.46 18.66
C TYR A 964 -27.32 -4.68 17.83
N ARG A 965 -27.86 -4.42 16.63
CA ARG A 965 -27.90 -5.37 15.52
C ARG A 965 -26.64 -5.20 14.68
N PHE A 966 -26.06 -6.32 14.26
CA PHE A 966 -24.77 -6.38 13.58
C PHE A 966 -24.87 -7.14 12.25
N ASP A 967 -23.91 -6.87 11.37
CA ASP A 967 -23.72 -7.49 10.07
C ASP A 967 -22.35 -8.19 10.03
N ASP A 968 -21.43 -7.75 9.18
CA ASP A 968 -20.15 -8.38 8.91
C ASP A 968 -19.13 -8.08 10.02
N ILE A 969 -18.19 -9.02 10.22
CA ILE A 969 -17.09 -8.88 11.20
C ILE A 969 -15.75 -9.34 10.61
N SER A 970 -15.68 -10.58 10.12
CA SER A 970 -14.51 -11.15 9.43
C SER A 970 -14.86 -12.48 8.80
N GLY A 971 -14.25 -12.78 7.66
CA GLY A 971 -14.30 -14.11 7.05
C GLY A 971 -13.54 -15.16 7.89
N GLN A 972 -13.88 -16.44 7.68
CA GLN A 972 -13.22 -17.58 8.33
C GLN A 972 -11.70 -17.53 8.11
N HIS A 973 -10.92 -17.75 9.16
CA HIS A 973 -9.46 -17.66 9.18
C HIS A 973 -8.88 -16.35 8.62
N VAL A 974 -9.64 -15.24 8.64
CA VAL A 974 -9.16 -13.96 8.09
C VAL A 974 -8.81 -14.13 6.60
N THR A 975 -9.70 -14.79 5.86
CA THR A 975 -9.52 -15.00 4.42
C THR A 975 -9.72 -13.69 3.66
N GLN A 976 -8.77 -13.37 2.80
CA GLN A 976 -8.67 -12.09 2.10
C GLN A 976 -8.58 -12.28 0.57
N THR A 977 -8.81 -11.18 -0.14
CA THR A 977 -8.39 -11.02 -1.54
C THR A 977 -6.87 -10.80 -1.64
N ALA A 978 -6.32 -10.90 -2.85
CA ALA A 978 -4.88 -10.66 -3.08
C ALA A 978 -4.44 -9.21 -2.75
N SER A 979 -5.36 -8.24 -2.74
CA SER A 979 -5.11 -6.85 -2.35
C SER A 979 -5.25 -6.59 -0.83
N GLY A 980 -5.59 -7.61 -0.03
CA GLY A 980 -5.67 -7.50 1.43
C GLY A 980 -7.00 -7.02 2.00
N ARG A 981 -8.02 -6.87 1.15
CA ARG A 981 -9.42 -6.69 1.58
C ARG A 981 -9.98 -8.01 2.08
N SER A 982 -10.94 -7.96 3.01
CA SER A 982 -11.66 -9.15 3.46
C SER A 982 -12.36 -9.83 2.27
N ILE A 983 -12.50 -11.16 2.31
CA ILE A 983 -13.25 -11.89 1.27
C ILE A 983 -14.75 -11.51 1.22
N LEU A 984 -15.24 -10.85 2.28
CA LEU A 984 -16.60 -10.29 2.39
C LEU A 984 -16.83 -9.07 1.47
N GLY A 985 -15.77 -8.54 0.86
CA GLY A 985 -15.88 -7.58 -0.24
C GLY A 985 -15.52 -6.14 0.11
N HIS A 986 -15.20 -5.79 1.36
CA HIS A 986 -14.89 -4.42 1.81
C HIS A 986 -13.56 -4.30 2.58
N SER A 987 -13.15 -3.07 2.89
CA SER A 987 -11.83 -2.78 3.49
C SER A 987 -11.89 -2.87 5.01
N GLY A 988 -10.92 -3.56 5.61
CA GLY A 988 -10.97 -3.95 7.01
C GLY A 988 -11.46 -5.39 7.17
N HIS A 989 -12.28 -5.65 8.18
CA HIS A 989 -12.91 -6.95 8.46
C HIS A 989 -11.97 -8.17 8.37
N SER A 990 -10.71 -7.98 8.81
CA SER A 990 -9.65 -9.00 8.74
C SER A 990 -8.89 -9.14 10.06
N ASP A 991 -9.58 -8.94 11.19
CA ASP A 991 -9.04 -9.13 12.56
C ASP A 991 -10.08 -9.60 13.60
N GLY A 992 -11.36 -9.71 13.21
CA GLY A 992 -12.47 -10.04 14.12
C GLY A 992 -12.81 -8.95 15.14
N GLN A 993 -12.39 -7.70 14.89
CA GLN A 993 -12.60 -6.53 15.76
C GLN A 993 -13.21 -5.32 15.03
N GLN A 994 -13.46 -5.44 13.73
CA GLN A 994 -14.21 -4.49 12.92
C GLN A 994 -15.63 -5.02 12.70
N LEU A 995 -16.64 -4.17 12.82
CA LEU A 995 -18.05 -4.59 12.81
C LEU A 995 -18.93 -3.57 12.10
N ASP A 996 -19.84 -4.07 11.27
CA ASP A 996 -20.92 -3.26 10.71
C ASP A 996 -22.17 -3.36 11.59
N LEU A 997 -22.72 -2.21 11.96
CA LEU A 997 -23.82 -2.09 12.92
C LEU A 997 -24.97 -1.27 12.32
N ARG A 998 -26.21 -1.71 12.53
CA ARG A 998 -27.37 -1.00 11.99
C ARG A 998 -27.64 0.29 12.77
N TYR A 999 -28.16 1.30 12.06
CA TYR A 999 -28.61 2.54 12.69
C TYR A 999 -29.78 2.26 13.65
N ALA A 1000 -29.90 3.04 14.71
CA ALA A 1000 -31.04 2.97 15.63
C ALA A 1000 -32.28 3.58 14.96
N ASP A 1001 -33.46 2.99 15.15
CA ASP A 1001 -34.71 3.44 14.50
C ASP A 1001 -35.36 4.69 15.10
N GLY A 1002 -34.76 5.26 16.16
CA GLY A 1002 -35.31 6.41 16.89
C GLY A 1002 -36.44 6.07 17.87
N GLN A 1003 -36.88 4.81 17.97
CA GLN A 1003 -37.92 4.32 18.88
C GLN A 1003 -37.38 3.37 19.96
N GLY A 1004 -36.05 3.26 20.06
CA GLY A 1004 -35.34 2.36 20.99
C GLY A 1004 -35.03 0.98 20.43
N GLY A 1005 -35.21 0.78 19.11
CA GLY A 1005 -34.93 -0.47 18.41
C GLY A 1005 -34.06 -0.31 17.18
N TYR A 1006 -34.11 -1.33 16.32
CA TYR A 1006 -33.33 -1.48 15.09
C TYR A 1006 -34.19 -2.16 14.00
N THR A 1007 -35.31 -1.55 13.61
CA THR A 1007 -36.08 -2.01 12.42
C THR A 1007 -35.21 -2.03 11.16
N ASP A 1008 -35.47 -2.92 10.19
CA ASP A 1008 -34.62 -3.04 9.00
C ASP A 1008 -34.58 -1.74 8.17
N GLY A 1009 -35.73 -1.09 7.94
CA GLY A 1009 -35.84 0.14 7.16
C GLY A 1009 -35.06 1.33 7.74
N LEU A 1010 -35.41 1.79 8.95
CA LEU A 1010 -34.69 2.90 9.61
C LEU A 1010 -33.31 2.48 10.19
N GLY A 1011 -33.01 1.18 10.17
CA GLY A 1011 -31.68 0.63 10.43
C GLY A 1011 -30.72 0.70 9.24
N GLY A 1012 -31.21 1.07 8.05
CA GLY A 1012 -30.41 1.33 6.86
C GLY A 1012 -30.53 0.31 5.72
N GLN A 1013 -31.46 -0.65 5.79
CA GLN A 1013 -31.64 -1.60 4.67
C GLN A 1013 -31.86 -0.88 3.33
N SER A 1014 -31.39 -1.49 2.23
CA SER A 1014 -31.45 -0.92 0.87
C SER A 1014 -30.75 0.44 0.78
N SER A 1015 -29.50 0.50 1.26
CA SER A 1015 -28.65 1.70 1.26
C SER A 1015 -29.32 2.94 1.87
N GLY A 1016 -30.06 2.75 2.97
CA GLY A 1016 -30.71 3.83 3.70
C GLY A 1016 -31.94 4.45 3.03
N ALA A 1017 -32.57 3.77 2.05
CA ALA A 1017 -33.70 4.31 1.30
C ALA A 1017 -34.86 4.82 2.19
N ASP A 1018 -35.23 4.09 3.25
CA ASP A 1018 -36.28 4.51 4.19
C ASP A 1018 -35.85 5.69 5.08
N ILE A 1019 -34.56 5.78 5.42
CA ILE A 1019 -33.99 6.93 6.15
C ILE A 1019 -34.08 8.18 5.26
N LYS A 1020 -33.69 8.07 3.97
CA LYS A 1020 -33.82 9.16 3.00
C LYS A 1020 -35.28 9.56 2.79
N SER A 1021 -36.19 8.60 2.66
CA SER A 1021 -37.64 8.82 2.57
C SER A 1021 -38.20 9.57 3.78
N LEU A 1022 -37.74 9.24 4.99
CA LEU A 1022 -38.08 9.98 6.21
C LEU A 1022 -37.55 11.42 6.19
N ILE A 1023 -36.32 11.65 5.74
CA ILE A 1023 -35.72 12.98 5.58
C ILE A 1023 -36.53 13.83 4.60
N ASP A 1024 -36.83 13.30 3.42
CA ASP A 1024 -37.58 14.00 2.38
C ASP A 1024 -39.02 14.31 2.81
N ALA A 1025 -39.69 13.37 3.51
CA ALA A 1025 -41.03 13.59 4.05
C ALA A 1025 -41.05 14.64 5.18
N ALA A 1026 -40.04 14.68 6.04
CA ALA A 1026 -39.89 15.70 7.07
C ALA A 1026 -39.61 17.08 6.46
N ALA A 1027 -38.81 17.17 5.39
CA ALA A 1027 -38.58 18.40 4.65
C ALA A 1027 -39.90 18.94 4.07
N ALA A 1028 -40.73 18.08 3.48
CA ALA A 1028 -42.04 18.44 2.97
C ALA A 1028 -43.01 18.96 4.05
N GLU A 1029 -43.06 18.32 5.23
CA GLU A 1029 -43.85 18.81 6.37
C GLU A 1029 -43.43 20.22 6.84
N VAL A 1030 -42.13 20.50 6.83
CA VAL A 1030 -41.57 21.82 7.17
C VAL A 1030 -41.90 22.86 6.09
N ALA A 1031 -41.65 22.54 4.82
CA ALA A 1031 -41.92 23.44 3.69
C ALA A 1031 -43.40 23.79 3.53
N ALA A 1032 -44.30 22.82 3.73
CA ALA A 1032 -45.75 23.03 3.72
C ALA A 1032 -46.28 23.72 5.00
N ASN A 1033 -45.41 24.02 5.97
CA ASN A 1033 -45.75 24.52 7.30
C ASN A 1033 -46.91 23.75 7.97
N ALA A 1034 -46.87 22.41 7.90
CA ALA A 1034 -47.96 21.56 8.40
C ALA A 1034 -48.22 21.78 9.90
N ALA A 1035 -49.50 21.83 10.31
CA ALA A 1035 -49.87 22.08 11.71
C ALA A 1035 -49.43 20.95 12.67
N GLN A 1036 -49.26 19.73 12.15
CA GLN A 1036 -48.63 18.60 12.81
C GLN A 1036 -47.47 18.13 11.93
N LYS A 1037 -46.33 17.80 12.54
CA LYS A 1037 -45.11 17.39 11.83
C LYS A 1037 -44.55 16.05 12.37
N PRO A 1038 -45.30 14.94 12.26
CA PRO A 1038 -44.88 13.64 12.79
C PRO A 1038 -43.64 13.04 12.11
N LYS A 1039 -43.38 13.31 10.82
CA LYS A 1039 -42.16 12.86 10.15
C LYS A 1039 -40.94 13.63 10.63
N LEU A 1040 -41.07 14.94 10.83
CA LEU A 1040 -40.03 15.74 11.51
C LEU A 1040 -39.73 15.20 12.92
N ALA A 1041 -40.76 14.92 13.72
CA ALA A 1041 -40.57 14.38 15.06
C ALA A 1041 -39.85 13.02 15.06
N ALA A 1042 -40.19 12.12 14.12
CA ALA A 1042 -39.52 10.84 13.95
C ALA A 1042 -38.06 11.01 13.48
N LEU A 1043 -37.78 11.93 12.55
CA LEU A 1043 -36.43 12.25 12.10
C LEU A 1043 -35.56 12.78 13.25
N VAL A 1044 -36.09 13.71 14.05
CA VAL A 1044 -35.38 14.25 15.23
C VAL A 1044 -35.08 13.14 16.24
N ALA A 1045 -36.01 12.20 16.46
CA ALA A 1045 -35.78 11.05 17.33
C ALA A 1045 -34.69 10.11 16.78
N TRP A 1046 -34.71 9.83 15.47
CA TRP A 1046 -33.67 9.04 14.78
C TRP A 1046 -32.28 9.70 14.87
N ILE A 1047 -32.18 11.00 14.60
CA ILE A 1047 -30.91 11.77 14.73
C ILE A 1047 -30.40 11.72 16.16
N ASN A 1048 -31.26 11.97 17.16
CA ASN A 1048 -30.85 12.00 18.57
C ASN A 1048 -30.39 10.62 19.07
N ALA A 1049 -31.09 9.54 18.70
CA ALA A 1049 -30.71 8.18 19.05
C ALA A 1049 -29.33 7.81 18.47
N ASN A 1050 -29.10 8.08 17.18
CA ASN A 1050 -27.84 7.76 16.53
C ASN A 1050 -26.67 8.65 17.01
N ARG A 1051 -26.85 9.97 17.16
CA ARG A 1051 -25.83 10.85 17.77
C ARG A 1051 -25.44 10.41 19.18
N THR A 1052 -26.41 9.93 19.98
CA THR A 1052 -26.16 9.43 21.34
C THR A 1052 -25.35 8.14 21.31
N THR A 1053 -25.72 7.17 20.47
CA THR A 1053 -24.98 5.92 20.29
C THR A 1053 -23.54 6.17 19.81
N LEU A 1054 -23.38 6.93 18.72
CA LEU A 1054 -22.08 7.24 18.13
C LEU A 1054 -21.20 8.03 19.10
N GLY A 1055 -21.76 9.01 19.83
CA GLY A 1055 -21.04 9.78 20.84
C GLY A 1055 -20.55 8.94 22.03
N ASN A 1056 -21.38 8.01 22.51
CA ASN A 1056 -21.02 7.11 23.59
C ASN A 1056 -19.88 6.15 23.18
N GLU A 1057 -19.99 5.51 22.01
CA GLU A 1057 -18.95 4.58 21.56
C GLU A 1057 -17.67 5.30 21.11
N ALA A 1058 -17.75 6.48 20.51
CA ALA A 1058 -16.57 7.30 20.20
C ALA A 1058 -15.80 7.77 21.46
N GLY A 1059 -16.49 7.90 22.59
CA GLY A 1059 -15.88 8.18 23.90
C GLY A 1059 -15.33 6.93 24.62
N ALA A 1060 -15.64 5.72 24.13
CA ALA A 1060 -15.24 4.48 24.80
C ALA A 1060 -13.77 4.12 24.54
N ALA A 1061 -13.07 3.68 25.58
CA ALA A 1061 -11.66 3.28 25.49
C ALA A 1061 -11.42 2.06 24.56
N ALA A 1062 -12.48 1.28 24.27
CA ALA A 1062 -12.44 0.11 23.40
C ALA A 1062 -12.58 0.46 21.90
N THR A 1063 -12.84 1.70 21.51
CA THR A 1063 -13.15 2.08 20.12
C THR A 1063 -11.96 2.76 19.44
N ARG A 1064 -11.44 2.23 18.33
CA ARG A 1064 -10.37 2.90 17.55
C ARG A 1064 -10.95 4.05 16.72
N VAL A 1065 -11.92 3.73 15.87
CA VAL A 1065 -12.56 4.64 14.92
C VAL A 1065 -13.97 4.10 14.58
N ILE A 1066 -14.85 5.02 14.19
CA ILE A 1066 -16.20 4.78 13.70
C ILE A 1066 -16.35 5.47 12.35
N TYR A 1067 -16.94 4.79 11.37
CA TYR A 1067 -17.28 5.38 10.07
C TYR A 1067 -18.80 5.45 9.90
N ILE A 1068 -19.28 6.57 9.35
CA ILE A 1068 -20.69 6.81 9.03
C ILE A 1068 -20.85 7.24 7.56
N GLY A 1069 -22.07 7.08 7.04
CA GLY A 1069 -22.38 7.37 5.64
C GLY A 1069 -22.21 8.84 5.22
N PRO A 1070 -21.84 9.08 3.95
CA PRO A 1070 -21.79 10.40 3.34
C PRO A 1070 -23.20 10.94 3.01
N ASP A 1071 -23.27 11.96 2.13
CA ASP A 1071 -24.51 12.53 1.57
C ASP A 1071 -25.62 12.75 2.64
N PHE A 1072 -26.80 12.14 2.50
CA PHE A 1072 -27.95 12.42 3.35
C PHE A 1072 -27.76 11.97 4.81
N ILE A 1073 -26.91 10.97 5.06
CA ILE A 1073 -26.56 10.55 6.42
C ILE A 1073 -25.67 11.62 7.07
N LYS A 1074 -24.63 12.09 6.37
CA LYS A 1074 -23.77 13.20 6.82
C LYS A 1074 -24.60 14.46 7.06
N LEU A 1075 -25.42 14.89 6.11
CA LEU A 1075 -26.22 16.12 6.24
C LEU A 1075 -27.21 16.06 7.41
N ALA A 1076 -27.87 14.91 7.65
CA ALA A 1076 -28.78 14.76 8.77
C ALA A 1076 -28.06 14.62 10.13
N LEU A 1077 -27.05 13.75 10.23
CA LEU A 1077 -26.36 13.45 11.50
C LEU A 1077 -25.32 14.49 11.87
N VAL A 1078 -24.53 15.02 10.94
CA VAL A 1078 -23.47 15.99 11.21
C VAL A 1078 -24.03 17.41 11.16
N ASP A 1079 -24.51 17.87 10.01
CA ASP A 1079 -24.93 19.28 9.82
C ASP A 1079 -26.28 19.62 10.48
N GLY A 1080 -27.16 18.63 10.64
CA GLY A 1080 -28.57 18.87 11.01
C GLY A 1080 -29.36 19.56 9.89
N LYS A 1081 -29.08 19.25 8.62
CA LYS A 1081 -29.70 19.82 7.42
C LYS A 1081 -30.46 18.76 6.62
N PHE A 1082 -31.45 19.19 5.84
CA PHE A 1082 -32.13 18.34 4.86
C PHE A 1082 -31.25 18.15 3.61
N SER A 1083 -31.23 16.94 3.04
CA SER A 1083 -30.55 16.65 1.78
C SER A 1083 -31.36 17.09 0.55
N SER A 1084 -32.67 16.86 0.56
CA SER A 1084 -33.61 17.32 -0.49
C SER A 1084 -33.77 18.84 -0.59
N ALA A 1085 -33.26 19.59 0.38
CA ALA A 1085 -33.19 21.04 0.36
C ALA A 1085 -31.84 21.47 0.98
N ALA A 1086 -30.73 21.12 0.31
CA ALA A 1086 -29.39 21.49 0.76
C ALA A 1086 -29.33 22.98 1.15
N ASN A 1087 -28.82 23.26 2.36
CA ASN A 1087 -28.84 24.52 3.12
C ASN A 1087 -30.06 24.78 4.03
N ALA A 1088 -31.14 24.01 3.98
CA ALA A 1088 -32.25 24.12 4.93
C ALA A 1088 -31.96 23.37 6.24
N GLN A 1089 -31.95 24.08 7.37
CA GLN A 1089 -31.77 23.48 8.70
C GLN A 1089 -33.00 22.66 9.11
N ILE A 1090 -32.78 21.47 9.69
CA ILE A 1090 -33.82 20.66 10.31
C ILE A 1090 -34.27 21.36 11.60
N PRO A 1091 -35.54 21.77 11.75
CA PRO A 1091 -35.98 22.49 12.95
C PRO A 1091 -35.76 21.68 14.23
N GLY A 1092 -35.11 22.31 15.22
CA GLY A 1092 -34.77 21.67 16.50
C GLY A 1092 -33.47 20.86 16.50
N VAL A 1093 -32.75 20.78 15.37
CA VAL A 1093 -31.47 20.08 15.25
C VAL A 1093 -30.38 21.08 14.86
N SER A 1094 -29.35 21.20 15.68
CA SER A 1094 -28.13 21.95 15.33
C SER A 1094 -27.12 21.04 14.60
N ALA A 1095 -26.11 21.67 13.98
CA ALA A 1095 -24.87 20.97 13.65
C ALA A 1095 -24.29 20.29 14.91
N TRP A 1096 -23.66 19.14 14.70
CA TRP A 1096 -23.06 18.31 15.75
C TRP A 1096 -21.56 18.61 15.85
N SER A 1097 -21.05 18.75 17.07
CA SER A 1097 -19.61 18.71 17.31
C SER A 1097 -19.13 17.27 17.16
N LEU A 1098 -18.80 16.87 15.94
CA LEU A 1098 -18.41 15.51 15.58
C LEU A 1098 -17.23 15.02 16.46
N PRO A 1099 -17.35 13.89 17.18
CA PRO A 1099 -16.26 13.34 17.98
C PRO A 1099 -15.08 12.94 17.09
N ALA A 1100 -13.85 13.15 17.56
CA ALA A 1100 -12.64 12.91 16.74
C ALA A 1100 -12.44 11.45 16.26
N ARG A 1101 -13.12 10.48 16.87
CA ARG A 1101 -13.13 9.06 16.44
C ARG A 1101 -14.25 8.73 15.46
N VAL A 1102 -15.15 9.65 15.12
CA VAL A 1102 -16.18 9.48 14.08
C VAL A 1102 -15.71 10.16 12.80
N GLN A 1103 -15.74 9.44 11.69
CA GLN A 1103 -15.35 9.90 10.37
C GLN A 1103 -16.45 9.61 9.34
N VAL A 1104 -16.51 10.37 8.26
CA VAL A 1104 -17.44 10.16 7.14
C VAL A 1104 -16.68 9.48 6.00
N SER A 1105 -17.02 8.24 5.66
CA SER A 1105 -16.31 7.45 4.64
C SER A 1105 -16.88 7.63 3.23
N THR A 1106 -16.20 7.07 2.23
CA THR A 1106 -16.47 7.26 0.79
C THR A 1106 -17.87 6.84 0.35
N ILE A 1107 -18.30 5.63 0.72
CA ILE A 1107 -19.47 4.91 0.19
C ILE A 1107 -19.92 3.81 1.21
N ASP A 1108 -21.08 3.19 0.94
CA ASP A 1108 -21.71 2.01 1.60
C ASP A 1108 -22.11 2.07 3.08
N HIS A 1109 -21.56 2.99 3.86
CA HIS A 1109 -22.00 3.30 5.22
C HIS A 1109 -23.35 4.05 5.29
N LEU A 1110 -24.12 4.06 4.19
CA LEU A 1110 -25.52 4.47 4.17
C LEU A 1110 -26.43 3.40 4.82
N SER A 1111 -25.99 2.14 4.84
CA SER A 1111 -26.80 1.01 5.31
C SER A 1111 -26.51 0.56 6.75
N HIS A 1112 -25.38 0.99 7.29
CA HIS A 1112 -24.84 0.66 8.60
C HIS A 1112 -23.85 1.77 9.02
N TRP A 1113 -23.42 1.77 10.26
CA TRP A 1113 -22.20 2.45 10.70
C TRP A 1113 -21.18 1.39 11.11
N HIS A 1114 -19.92 1.61 10.76
CA HIS A 1114 -18.84 0.66 11.04
C HIS A 1114 -18.09 1.09 12.30
N ILE A 1115 -17.64 0.12 13.10
CA ILE A 1115 -16.77 0.37 14.25
C ILE A 1115 -15.57 -0.58 14.25
N SER A 1116 -14.38 0.00 14.41
CA SER A 1116 -13.16 -0.74 14.70
C SER A 1116 -12.87 -0.69 16.20
N LEU A 1117 -12.70 -1.84 16.84
CA LEU A 1117 -12.41 -1.97 18.26
C LEU A 1117 -10.90 -2.15 18.53
N ASN A 1118 -10.46 -1.78 19.73
CA ASN A 1118 -9.14 -2.08 20.29
C ASN A 1118 -9.29 -3.17 21.36
N ALA A 1119 -9.81 -4.32 20.94
CA ALA A 1119 -10.18 -5.47 21.76
C ALA A 1119 -9.09 -6.56 21.72
N HIS A 1120 -7.82 -6.17 21.85
CA HIS A 1120 -6.70 -7.10 21.98
C HIS A 1120 -6.67 -7.78 23.37
N PRO A 1121 -6.29 -9.08 23.45
CA PRO A 1121 -6.04 -9.81 24.69
C PRO A 1121 -5.03 -9.13 25.61
#